data_AF-A0A0J9VDF9-F1
#
_entry.id   AF-A0A0J9VDF9-F1
#
_cell.length_a   1.000
_cell.length_b   1.000
_cell.length_c   1.000
_cell.angle_alpha   90.00
_cell.angle_beta   90.00
_cell.angle_gamma   90.00
#
_symmetry.space_group_name_H-M   'P 1'
#
loop_
_entity.id
_entity.type
_entity.pdbx_description
1 polymer ?
#
loop_
_entity_poly.entity_id
_entity_poly.type
_entity_poly.pdbx_seq_one_letter_code
_entity_poly.pdbx_strand_id
1 'polypeptide(L)'
;MCPASFPPLEGMSSFWRTDLGNLDNHQSTAELPTCVDIAIIGAGYSAAATLTHILATTPAADRPSILVLEARQLCSGATGRNVDCDFVLTRAVDVQLSTGHQRRIKEGYDKLIAAGLEPTKDTFSVEENDAEMMSGVKGAKGCFTYTAGHLWPYKLIHHMFSEAIRQGINLQTNTPVTSVSETQDATGQWILNTNRGEVRARKVVFATNAYTGSLLPEYKSKIIPYRAVCSRIKTPGPHPLLNNTYALRFSDWNFDYLIPRLDGSIIVGGARDAYIRSVDSWYGNVDDTQVIDEARSYFDDYMQRHFHGWEDSGAYVDDIWTGIMGYSSDRLPRVGPIPGRPGTFIMGGFTGHGMPQIFLCGQAMAKFLLKDASFKQTGLSRLFEETQARLEDPRDRVMELPQRPVSRANFPLAIICALSLEADAIEALFDEYWDCNVYSKAPGDPNSYSTGRIGHHNVVLAYMPEAGKANGAAVATNCRVSFPNVKLAIVVGICGVIPFTPGPRDAHHEITLGDVIVSQSVVQYDLGRQYSGSFEYKDANEDALGRPNVEIRSLLSKLNGLRARRAFESDMRCFLSILQEDLELAAHYPEPGTDRLYEATYRHVDKDMPCDKCGCNGKLVPRERLEQGALEPRVHFGRIASGDTVMKSGEDRDHIARKLGVIAFEMESAGVWDSLPCLVVKGACDYADSHKAKATQNYAAATAAACTKAILRHWVVPTSHVLVPFPPDEDFVSRQDILESLRQELSLKRSHAVAALFGLGGTGPWLMVVDNADDLDLFYGTSGLSRYLPTCAQSQLLITTRNKQVAIRATKGRYCIEVPRMTESEAQELLGEHLGFLRPDFADLSTLALKLEYLPLILVQAASFIKENSISISEYLNLLETDENLIQLLDEDFETDGRDPDSLQAVTKTWTISFDKSDAKTN
;
A
#
# COMPACT_ATOMS: atom_id res chain seq x y z
N MET A 1 -18.90 7.59 -4.24
CA MET A 1 -19.03 7.95 -2.80
C MET A 1 -20.26 7.27 -2.22
N CYS A 2 -20.12 6.18 -1.44
CA CYS A 2 -21.28 5.57 -0.77
C CYS A 2 -21.78 6.47 0.38
N PRO A 3 -23.10 6.75 0.49
CA PRO A 3 -23.66 7.47 1.63
C PRO A 3 -23.57 6.62 2.90
N ALA A 4 -23.21 7.24 4.03
CA ALA A 4 -23.37 6.62 5.34
C ALA A 4 -24.85 6.25 5.49
N SER A 5 -25.13 4.97 5.60
CA SER A 5 -26.47 4.42 5.57
C SER A 5 -26.80 3.78 6.92
N PHE A 6 -28.08 3.80 7.27
CA PHE A 6 -28.57 3.04 8.41
C PHE A 6 -28.38 1.53 8.16
N PRO A 7 -28.29 0.70 9.21
CA PRO A 7 -28.23 -0.74 9.04
C PRO A 7 -29.42 -1.24 8.21
N PRO A 8 -29.22 -2.15 7.24
CA PRO A 8 -30.32 -2.81 6.54
C PRO A 8 -31.29 -3.46 7.52
N LEU A 9 -32.60 -3.40 7.22
CA LEU A 9 -33.65 -3.96 8.09
C LEU A 9 -33.53 -5.48 8.24
N GLU A 10 -33.19 -6.18 7.14
CA GLU A 10 -33.12 -7.65 7.06
C GLU A 10 -31.66 -8.13 6.87
N GLY A 11 -30.80 -7.84 7.84
CA GLY A 11 -29.44 -8.38 7.84
C GLY A 11 -29.39 -9.90 8.01
N MET A 12 -28.35 -10.54 7.49
CA MET A 12 -28.13 -11.98 7.68
C MET A 12 -28.04 -12.34 9.16
N SER A 13 -28.54 -13.53 9.51
CA SER A 13 -28.27 -14.10 10.82
C SER A 13 -26.85 -14.63 10.87
N SER A 14 -26.15 -14.37 11.98
CA SER A 14 -24.85 -15.00 12.25
C SER A 14 -25.05 -16.26 13.07
N PHE A 15 -24.07 -17.16 13.03
CA PHE A 15 -24.03 -18.33 13.90
C PHE A 15 -24.26 -17.99 15.38
N TRP A 16 -23.79 -16.82 15.84
CA TRP A 16 -23.97 -16.38 17.23
C TRP A 16 -25.43 -16.17 17.64
N ARG A 17 -26.35 -16.08 16.68
CA ARG A 17 -27.77 -15.78 16.87
C ARG A 17 -28.69 -16.95 16.46
N THR A 18 -28.15 -18.16 16.33
CA THR A 18 -28.98 -19.35 15.99
C THR A 18 -30.00 -19.68 17.06
N ASP A 19 -29.68 -19.41 18.33
CA ASP A 19 -30.56 -19.62 19.48
C ASP A 19 -31.02 -18.28 20.07
N LEU A 20 -32.10 -17.73 19.52
CA LEU A 20 -32.63 -16.42 19.93
C LEU A 20 -33.11 -16.43 21.39
N GLY A 21 -32.82 -15.35 22.10
CA GLY A 21 -33.13 -15.13 23.49
C GLY A 21 -34.37 -14.26 23.68
N ASN A 22 -34.86 -14.20 24.91
CA ASN A 22 -36.04 -13.43 25.25
C ASN A 22 -35.88 -11.90 25.13
N LEU A 23 -34.66 -11.40 24.93
CA LEU A 23 -34.37 -9.97 24.86
C LEU A 23 -34.19 -9.40 23.45
N ASP A 24 -34.19 -10.21 22.38
CA ASP A 24 -33.93 -9.73 21.02
C ASP A 24 -34.86 -8.58 20.62
N ASN A 25 -36.16 -8.71 20.93
CA ASN A 25 -37.18 -7.72 20.62
C ASN A 25 -37.71 -7.02 21.89
N HIS A 26 -36.91 -6.96 22.96
CA HIS A 26 -37.35 -6.38 24.22
C HIS A 26 -37.54 -4.86 24.13
N GLN A 27 -38.65 -4.40 24.67
CA GLN A 27 -38.97 -3.00 24.90
C GLN A 27 -39.43 -2.87 26.35
N SER A 28 -38.66 -2.17 27.19
CA SER A 28 -38.93 -2.09 28.63
C SER A 28 -40.21 -1.33 28.95
N THR A 29 -40.65 -0.44 28.05
CA THR A 29 -41.90 0.33 28.13
C THR A 29 -42.59 0.40 26.77
N ALA A 30 -43.92 0.40 26.76
CA ALA A 30 -44.74 0.48 25.54
C ALA A 30 -44.60 1.84 24.82
N GLU A 31 -44.52 2.93 25.61
CA GLU A 31 -44.22 4.28 25.12
C GLU A 31 -42.81 4.68 25.53
N LEU A 32 -42.18 5.54 24.72
CA LEU A 32 -40.86 6.08 25.04
C LEU A 32 -40.97 7.13 26.16
N PRO A 33 -40.00 7.17 27.09
CA PRO A 33 -39.92 8.27 28.05
C PRO A 33 -39.68 9.58 27.30
N THR A 34 -40.41 10.64 27.67
CA THR A 34 -40.29 11.96 27.01
C THR A 34 -38.95 12.64 27.29
N CYS A 35 -38.33 12.34 28.44
CA CYS A 35 -37.08 12.92 28.89
C CYS A 35 -36.29 11.90 29.73
N VAL A 36 -34.98 11.86 29.54
CA VAL A 36 -34.02 11.08 30.34
C VAL A 36 -32.74 11.87 30.63
N ASP A 37 -31.99 11.46 31.64
CA ASP A 37 -30.70 12.06 31.95
C ASP A 37 -29.63 11.63 30.94
N ILE A 38 -29.64 10.34 30.55
CA ILE A 38 -28.66 9.75 29.64
C ILE A 38 -29.38 8.90 28.59
N ALA A 39 -29.11 9.17 27.31
CA ALA A 39 -29.47 8.28 26.20
C ALA A 39 -28.21 7.64 25.60
N ILE A 40 -28.25 6.32 25.37
CA ILE A 40 -27.19 5.57 24.68
C ILE A 40 -27.78 5.02 23.38
N ILE A 41 -27.16 5.34 22.25
CA ILE A 41 -27.61 4.90 20.92
C ILE A 41 -26.75 3.71 20.48
N GLY A 42 -27.38 2.54 20.35
CA GLY A 42 -26.78 1.24 20.06
C GLY A 42 -26.71 0.35 21.30
N ALA A 43 -27.31 -0.85 21.25
CA ALA A 43 -27.32 -1.83 22.34
C ALA A 43 -26.28 -2.94 22.17
N GLY A 44 -25.09 -2.58 21.71
CA GLY A 44 -23.93 -3.47 21.69
C GLY A 44 -23.14 -3.42 23.00
N TYR A 45 -21.94 -3.97 22.95
CA TYR A 45 -20.93 -3.92 24.02
C TYR A 45 -20.69 -2.53 24.59
N SER A 46 -20.58 -1.51 23.74
CA SER A 46 -20.21 -0.18 24.20
C SER A 46 -21.23 0.30 25.25
N ALA A 47 -22.52 0.05 24.98
CA ALA A 47 -23.59 0.27 25.95
C ALA A 47 -23.49 -0.72 27.12
N ALA A 48 -23.42 -2.02 26.85
CA ALA A 48 -23.40 -3.05 27.90
C ALA A 48 -22.28 -2.82 28.93
N ALA A 49 -21.05 -2.59 28.47
CA ALA A 49 -19.89 -2.34 29.32
C ALA A 49 -20.01 -1.01 30.09
N THR A 50 -20.49 0.06 29.44
CA THR A 50 -20.76 1.33 30.10
C THR A 50 -21.77 1.16 31.24
N LEU A 51 -22.88 0.47 30.96
CA LEU A 51 -23.92 0.18 31.94
C LEU A 51 -23.38 -0.66 33.09
N THR A 52 -22.65 -1.75 32.83
CA THR A 52 -22.05 -2.58 33.90
C THR A 52 -21.21 -1.74 34.86
N HIS A 53 -20.41 -0.80 34.36
CA HIS A 53 -19.63 0.08 35.22
C HIS A 53 -20.47 1.11 35.98
N ILE A 54 -21.51 1.69 35.36
CA ILE A 54 -22.46 2.56 36.06
C ILE A 54 -23.16 1.79 37.18
N LEU A 55 -23.74 0.64 36.87
CA LEU A 55 -24.50 -0.18 37.82
C LEU A 55 -23.64 -0.66 38.99
N ALA A 56 -22.38 -1.01 38.73
CA ALA A 56 -21.43 -1.45 39.77
C ALA A 56 -20.93 -0.33 40.68
N THR A 57 -20.98 0.94 40.24
CA THR A 57 -20.40 2.07 40.96
C THR A 57 -21.42 3.08 41.49
N THR A 58 -22.69 2.92 41.14
CA THR A 58 -23.78 3.84 41.52
C THR A 58 -24.94 3.09 42.17
N PRO A 59 -25.26 3.39 43.45
CA PRO A 59 -26.44 2.87 44.13
C PRO A 59 -27.72 3.21 43.37
N ALA A 60 -28.77 2.39 43.53
CA ALA A 60 -30.03 2.57 42.81
C ALA A 60 -30.70 3.93 43.06
N ALA A 61 -30.56 4.51 44.27
CA ALA A 61 -31.15 5.79 44.64
C ALA A 61 -30.52 7.00 43.93
N ASP A 62 -29.25 6.90 43.55
CA ASP A 62 -28.47 7.98 42.94
C ASP A 62 -28.32 7.81 41.43
N ARG A 63 -29.00 6.81 40.85
CA ARG A 63 -28.81 6.42 39.46
C ARG A 63 -29.58 7.36 38.53
N PRO A 64 -28.93 7.93 37.49
CA PRO A 64 -29.65 8.73 36.50
C PRO A 64 -30.63 7.86 35.71
N SER A 65 -31.67 8.49 35.15
CA SER A 65 -32.55 7.83 34.19
C SER A 65 -31.78 7.54 32.89
N ILE A 66 -31.67 6.26 32.53
CA ILE A 66 -30.90 5.81 31.36
C ILE A 66 -31.79 5.07 30.38
N LEU A 67 -31.78 5.53 29.13
CA LEU A 67 -32.44 4.89 28.00
C LEU A 67 -31.41 4.37 26.99
N VAL A 68 -31.57 3.13 26.54
CA VAL A 68 -30.79 2.55 25.45
C VAL A 68 -31.70 2.31 24.25
N LEU A 69 -31.32 2.85 23.10
CA LEU A 69 -32.07 2.76 21.84
C LEU A 69 -31.29 1.89 20.85
N GLU A 70 -31.91 0.82 20.36
CA GLU A 70 -31.33 -0.10 19.38
C GLU A 70 -32.19 -0.13 18.12
N ALA A 71 -31.54 0.02 16.96
CA ALA A 71 -32.22 0.13 15.68
C ALA A 71 -32.92 -1.17 15.27
N ARG A 72 -32.28 -2.31 15.54
CA ARG A 72 -32.83 -3.65 15.23
C ARG A 72 -33.02 -4.45 16.52
N GLN A 73 -32.61 -5.70 16.52
CA GLN A 73 -32.62 -6.58 17.69
C GLN A 73 -31.40 -6.36 18.57
N LEU A 74 -31.50 -6.76 19.84
CA LEU A 74 -30.35 -6.80 20.74
C LEU A 74 -29.22 -7.65 20.12
N CYS A 75 -27.98 -7.15 20.18
CA CYS A 75 -26.81 -7.78 19.54
C CYS A 75 -26.91 -7.98 18.02
N SER A 76 -27.75 -7.21 17.32
CA SER A 76 -27.76 -7.24 15.85
C SER A 76 -26.44 -6.76 15.23
N GLY A 77 -25.52 -6.19 16.03
CA GLY A 77 -24.12 -5.88 15.71
C GLY A 77 -23.11 -6.63 16.60
N ALA A 78 -21.83 -6.60 16.24
CA ALA A 78 -20.82 -7.55 16.72
C ALA A 78 -20.28 -7.34 18.16
N THR A 79 -20.82 -7.97 19.23
CA THR A 79 -20.37 -7.67 20.63
C THR A 79 -20.74 -8.73 21.78
N GLY A 80 -19.91 -9.00 22.86
CA GLY A 80 -20.20 -9.46 24.31
C GLY A 80 -19.10 -9.98 25.35
N ARG A 81 -19.07 -9.68 26.71
CA ARG A 81 -18.27 -10.37 27.84
C ARG A 81 -18.96 -10.54 29.27
N ASN A 82 -18.74 -11.71 29.95
CA ASN A 82 -19.01 -12.27 31.33
C ASN A 82 -20.35 -12.86 31.91
N VAL A 83 -20.76 -14.10 31.52
CA VAL A 83 -21.95 -14.93 31.90
C VAL A 83 -21.63 -16.42 31.58
N ASP A 84 -22.51 -17.41 31.80
CA ASP A 84 -22.45 -18.73 31.12
C ASP A 84 -22.65 -18.56 29.59
N CYS A 85 -21.65 -17.96 28.99
CA CYS A 85 -21.53 -17.58 27.60
C CYS A 85 -20.50 -18.46 26.91
N ASP A 86 -20.31 -19.69 27.39
CA ASP A 86 -19.23 -20.58 26.94
C ASP A 86 -17.85 -19.89 27.06
N PHE A 87 -17.62 -19.15 28.14
CA PHE A 87 -16.32 -18.51 28.38
C PHE A 87 -15.28 -19.58 28.71
N VAL A 88 -14.24 -19.65 27.89
CA VAL A 88 -13.08 -20.51 28.10
C VAL A 88 -11.85 -19.63 28.26
N LEU A 89 -11.22 -19.73 29.42
CA LEU A 89 -9.89 -19.19 29.62
C LEU A 89 -8.89 -20.12 28.93
N THR A 90 -8.11 -19.58 28.00
CA THR A 90 -7.20 -20.36 27.17
C THR A 90 -5.93 -19.53 26.87
N ARG A 91 -5.10 -19.98 25.93
CA ARG A 91 -4.02 -19.19 25.35
C ARG A 91 -4.37 -18.78 23.92
N ALA A 92 -3.87 -17.63 23.51
CA ALA A 92 -3.73 -17.32 22.10
C ALA A 92 -2.44 -17.95 21.58
N VAL A 93 -2.43 -18.33 20.30
CA VAL A 93 -1.24 -18.67 19.54
C VAL A 93 -1.26 -17.79 18.29
N ASP A 94 -0.46 -16.72 18.32
CA ASP A 94 -0.29 -15.76 17.24
C ASP A 94 0.87 -16.21 16.35
N VAL A 95 0.54 -16.91 15.26
CA VAL A 95 1.46 -17.58 14.34
C VAL A 95 1.88 -16.65 13.22
N GLN A 96 3.18 -16.56 13.00
CA GLN A 96 3.78 -15.78 11.92
C GLN A 96 4.17 -16.71 10.78
N LEU A 97 3.65 -16.45 9.58
CA LEU A 97 3.93 -17.24 8.37
C LEU A 97 4.99 -16.57 7.47
N SER A 98 5.47 -15.38 7.85
CA SER A 98 6.54 -14.64 7.17
C SER A 98 7.72 -14.43 8.12
N THR A 99 8.92 -14.82 7.69
CA THR A 99 10.17 -14.66 8.46
C THR A 99 10.45 -13.20 8.77
N GLY A 100 10.28 -12.32 7.78
CA GLY A 100 10.47 -10.88 7.94
C GLY A 100 9.48 -10.26 8.93
N HIS A 101 8.24 -10.74 8.94
CA HIS A 101 7.23 -10.29 9.91
C HIS A 101 7.54 -10.80 11.33
N GLN A 102 7.84 -12.09 11.49
CA GLN A 102 8.24 -12.69 12.76
C GLN A 102 9.36 -11.90 13.44
N ARG A 103 10.41 -11.58 12.69
CA ARG A 103 11.54 -10.84 13.23
C ARG A 103 11.17 -9.45 13.72
N ARG A 104 10.41 -8.68 12.92
CA ARG A 104 9.97 -7.34 13.32
C ARG A 104 9.14 -7.37 14.60
N ILE A 105 8.20 -8.32 14.70
CA ILE A 105 7.37 -8.47 15.90
C ILE A 105 8.21 -8.90 17.09
N LYS A 106 9.17 -9.83 16.89
CA LYS A 106 10.09 -10.28 17.94
C LYS A 106 11.01 -9.17 18.44
N GLU A 107 11.60 -8.38 17.55
CA GLU A 107 12.40 -7.20 17.92
C GLU A 107 11.56 -6.18 18.71
N GLY A 108 10.30 -5.97 18.30
CA GLY A 108 9.35 -5.15 19.05
C GLY A 108 9.11 -5.72 20.44
N TYR A 109 8.82 -7.01 20.53
CA TYR A 109 8.57 -7.73 21.77
C TYR A 109 9.77 -7.69 22.73
N ASP A 110 10.98 -7.89 22.24
CA ASP A 110 12.21 -7.83 23.04
C ASP A 110 12.44 -6.44 23.63
N LYS A 111 12.09 -5.38 22.89
CA LYS A 111 12.10 -4.00 23.41
C LYS A 111 11.07 -3.81 24.53
N LEU A 112 9.90 -4.44 24.44
CA LEU A 112 8.89 -4.39 25.50
C LEU A 112 9.36 -5.15 26.75
N ILE A 113 10.04 -6.29 26.59
CA ILE A 113 10.67 -7.04 27.68
C ILE A 113 11.74 -6.18 28.35
N ALA A 114 12.65 -5.58 27.57
CA ALA A 114 13.72 -4.74 28.08
C ALA A 114 13.19 -3.49 28.82
N ALA A 115 12.02 -2.98 28.43
CA ALA A 115 11.32 -1.91 29.12
C ALA A 115 10.56 -2.36 30.38
N GLY A 116 10.53 -3.66 30.68
CA GLY A 116 9.89 -4.22 31.88
C GLY A 116 8.36 -4.11 31.87
N LEU A 117 7.74 -4.15 30.68
CA LEU A 117 6.30 -4.00 30.57
C LEU A 117 5.54 -5.25 31.03
N GLU A 118 4.51 -5.06 31.87
CA GLU A 118 3.79 -6.17 32.49
C GLU A 118 3.22 -7.22 31.51
N PRO A 119 2.65 -6.85 30.34
CA PRO A 119 2.11 -7.84 29.39
C PRO A 119 3.12 -8.86 28.89
N THR A 120 4.43 -8.55 28.93
CA THR A 120 5.46 -9.48 28.44
C THR A 120 5.76 -10.62 29.42
N LYS A 121 5.30 -10.55 30.67
CA LYS A 121 5.55 -11.60 31.67
C LYS A 121 4.76 -12.89 31.44
N ASP A 122 3.64 -12.80 30.72
CA ASP A 122 2.76 -13.93 30.39
C ASP A 122 2.77 -14.28 28.88
N THR A 123 3.62 -13.58 28.12
CA THR A 123 3.82 -13.85 26.70
C THR A 123 5.07 -14.69 26.51
N PHE A 124 4.99 -15.72 25.67
CA PHE A 124 6.12 -16.57 25.30
C PHE A 124 6.26 -16.59 23.79
N SER A 125 7.48 -16.38 23.29
CA SER A 125 7.81 -16.50 21.88
C SER A 125 8.46 -17.85 21.60
N VAL A 126 8.07 -18.49 20.50
CA VAL A 126 8.68 -19.69 19.95
C VAL A 126 9.14 -19.37 18.53
N GLU A 127 10.35 -19.76 18.18
CA GLU A 127 11.01 -19.41 16.92
C GLU A 127 11.25 -20.66 16.06
N GLU A 128 11.29 -20.46 14.73
CA GLU A 128 11.78 -21.42 13.74
C GLU A 128 11.24 -22.86 13.92
N ASN A 129 12.14 -23.82 14.21
CA ASN A 129 11.91 -25.26 14.13
C ASN A 129 10.84 -25.77 15.11
N ASP A 130 10.64 -25.06 16.23
CA ASP A 130 9.65 -25.44 17.23
C ASP A 130 8.29 -24.77 16.99
N ALA A 131 8.21 -23.79 16.09
CA ALA A 131 7.00 -23.00 15.87
C ALA A 131 5.87 -23.84 15.28
N GLU A 132 6.15 -24.69 14.28
CA GLU A 132 5.16 -25.62 13.73
C GLU A 132 4.74 -26.66 14.76
N MET A 133 5.69 -27.20 15.52
CA MET A 133 5.40 -28.20 16.57
C MET A 133 4.50 -27.61 17.67
N MET A 134 4.78 -26.38 18.11
CA MET A 134 3.99 -25.72 19.16
C MET A 134 2.61 -25.29 18.65
N SER A 135 2.55 -24.69 17.47
CA SER A 135 1.31 -24.14 16.93
C SER A 135 0.41 -25.20 16.27
N GLY A 136 0.98 -26.26 15.71
CA GLY A 136 0.33 -27.19 14.81
C GLY A 136 0.06 -26.62 13.41
N VAL A 137 0.53 -25.40 13.12
CA VAL A 137 0.29 -24.70 11.85
C VAL A 137 1.44 -24.95 10.88
N LYS A 138 1.10 -25.31 9.64
CA LYS A 138 2.02 -25.53 8.53
C LYS A 138 2.67 -24.22 8.10
N GLY A 139 3.97 -24.24 7.87
CA GLY A 139 4.77 -23.10 7.41
C GLY A 139 5.06 -22.04 8.49
N ALA A 140 4.80 -22.33 9.76
CA ALA A 140 5.04 -21.37 10.85
C ALA A 140 6.54 -21.00 10.94
N LYS A 141 6.83 -19.71 10.88
CA LYS A 141 8.19 -19.13 11.03
C LYS A 141 8.48 -18.72 12.48
N GLY A 142 7.44 -18.53 13.26
CA GLY A 142 7.48 -18.26 14.69
C GLY A 142 6.06 -18.10 15.22
N CYS A 143 5.90 -18.14 16.54
CA CYS A 143 4.61 -17.83 17.15
C CYS A 143 4.76 -17.26 18.55
N PHE A 144 3.77 -16.46 18.96
CA PHE A 144 3.65 -15.92 20.31
C PHE A 144 2.46 -16.55 20.99
N THR A 145 2.62 -16.93 22.24
CA THR A 145 1.51 -17.42 23.05
C THR A 145 1.36 -16.62 24.32
N TYR A 146 0.13 -16.22 24.65
CA TYR A 146 -0.21 -15.41 25.82
C TYR A 146 -1.62 -15.76 26.32
N THR A 147 -1.95 -15.45 27.58
CA THR A 147 -3.29 -15.73 28.12
C THR A 147 -4.35 -14.98 27.32
N ALA A 148 -5.38 -15.72 26.94
CA ALA A 148 -6.51 -15.22 26.18
C ALA A 148 -7.82 -15.84 26.70
N GLY A 149 -8.94 -15.42 26.13
CA GLY A 149 -10.21 -16.10 26.37
C GLY A 149 -11.09 -15.97 25.15
N HIS A 150 -11.85 -17.01 24.89
CA HIS A 150 -12.93 -16.97 23.91
C HIS A 150 -14.27 -17.23 24.60
N LEU A 151 -15.35 -16.82 23.93
CA LEU A 151 -16.69 -16.85 24.46
C LEU A 151 -17.72 -16.74 23.32
N TRP A 152 -18.97 -16.91 23.68
CA TRP A 152 -20.15 -16.63 22.86
C TRP A 152 -20.63 -15.19 23.13
N PRO A 153 -20.37 -14.24 22.21
CA PRO A 153 -20.67 -12.81 22.42
C PRO A 153 -22.16 -12.52 22.63
N TYR A 154 -23.04 -13.18 21.87
CA TYR A 154 -24.48 -12.95 21.93
C TYR A 154 -25.13 -13.31 23.29
N LYS A 155 -24.89 -14.54 23.81
CA LYS A 155 -25.37 -15.01 25.13
C LYS A 155 -25.10 -14.00 26.24
N LEU A 156 -24.07 -13.22 26.01
CA LEU A 156 -23.41 -12.51 27.04
C LEU A 156 -23.91 -11.09 27.22
N ILE A 157 -24.04 -10.37 26.12
CA ILE A 157 -24.77 -9.12 26.10
C ILE A 157 -26.20 -9.35 26.56
N HIS A 158 -26.83 -10.45 26.13
CA HIS A 158 -28.17 -10.81 26.59
C HIS A 158 -28.27 -10.78 28.12
N HIS A 159 -27.34 -11.41 28.83
CA HIS A 159 -27.41 -11.35 30.29
C HIS A 159 -26.91 -10.04 30.89
N MET A 160 -25.91 -9.36 30.32
CA MET A 160 -25.53 -8.01 30.78
C MET A 160 -26.73 -7.06 30.72
N PHE A 161 -27.53 -7.11 29.64
CA PHE A 161 -28.76 -6.34 29.54
C PHE A 161 -29.87 -6.89 30.41
N SER A 162 -30.00 -8.20 30.59
CA SER A 162 -30.96 -8.78 31.53
C SER A 162 -30.74 -8.25 32.95
N GLU A 163 -29.48 -8.15 33.37
CA GLU A 163 -29.11 -7.59 34.68
C GLU A 163 -29.34 -6.07 34.72
N ALA A 164 -29.00 -5.36 33.64
CA ALA A 164 -29.27 -3.93 33.54
C ALA A 164 -30.77 -3.61 33.64
N ILE A 165 -31.62 -4.37 32.96
CA ILE A 165 -33.09 -4.22 32.98
C ILE A 165 -33.64 -4.55 34.36
N ARG A 166 -33.17 -5.63 35.01
CA ARG A 166 -33.54 -5.93 36.41
C ARG A 166 -33.22 -4.78 37.36
N GLN A 167 -32.21 -4.00 37.03
CA GLN A 167 -31.75 -2.85 37.79
C GLN A 167 -32.34 -1.50 37.32
N GLY A 168 -33.38 -1.52 36.47
CA GLY A 168 -34.17 -0.35 36.09
C GLY A 168 -33.68 0.40 34.84
N ILE A 169 -32.74 -0.15 34.07
CA ILE A 169 -32.36 0.42 32.77
C ILE A 169 -33.47 0.17 31.75
N ASN A 170 -33.82 1.21 30.98
CA ASN A 170 -34.82 1.12 29.93
C ASN A 170 -34.15 0.76 28.58
N LEU A 171 -34.42 -0.43 28.05
CA LEU A 171 -33.95 -0.89 26.73
C LEU A 171 -35.10 -0.86 25.73
N GLN A 172 -34.87 -0.26 24.57
CA GLN A 172 -35.84 -0.16 23.48
C GLN A 172 -35.20 -0.66 22.17
N THR A 173 -35.41 -1.94 21.87
CA THR A 173 -35.06 -2.52 20.56
C THR A 173 -36.09 -2.14 19.49
N ASN A 174 -35.73 -2.35 18.22
CA ASN A 174 -36.54 -1.99 17.05
C ASN A 174 -36.98 -0.51 17.05
N THR A 175 -36.13 0.35 17.64
CA THR A 175 -36.38 1.78 17.85
C THR A 175 -35.20 2.59 17.29
N PRO A 176 -35.03 2.64 15.96
CA PRO A 176 -33.96 3.40 15.33
C PRO A 176 -34.06 4.89 15.67
N VAL A 177 -32.95 5.46 16.14
CA VAL A 177 -32.75 6.91 16.14
C VAL A 177 -32.44 7.30 14.70
N THR A 178 -33.26 8.19 14.13
CA THR A 178 -33.12 8.66 12.75
C THR A 178 -32.35 9.97 12.66
N SER A 179 -32.37 10.78 13.71
CA SER A 179 -31.54 11.98 13.83
C SER A 179 -31.40 12.43 15.28
N VAL A 180 -30.35 13.21 15.54
CA VAL A 180 -30.15 13.96 16.79
C VAL A 180 -30.08 15.44 16.41
N SER A 181 -30.69 16.32 17.23
CA SER A 181 -30.69 17.76 16.96
C SER A 181 -29.27 18.31 16.80
N GLU A 182 -29.10 19.36 15.99
CA GLU A 182 -27.78 19.98 15.77
C GLU A 182 -27.27 20.73 17.01
N THR A 183 -28.20 21.32 17.77
CA THR A 183 -27.94 22.02 19.02
C THR A 183 -28.82 21.47 20.13
N GLN A 184 -28.46 21.80 21.37
CA GLN A 184 -29.35 21.63 22.52
C GLN A 184 -30.55 22.57 22.41
N ASP A 185 -31.68 22.16 22.97
CA ASP A 185 -32.86 22.99 23.13
C ASP A 185 -32.66 24.07 24.21
N ALA A 186 -33.69 24.91 24.43
CA ALA A 186 -33.64 25.99 25.42
C ALA A 186 -33.41 25.51 26.87
N THR A 187 -33.56 24.22 27.15
CA THR A 187 -33.34 23.60 28.46
C THR A 187 -31.99 22.91 28.58
N GLY A 188 -31.15 22.97 27.52
CA GLY A 188 -29.86 22.30 27.48
C GLY A 188 -29.96 20.80 27.20
N GLN A 189 -31.02 20.34 26.53
CA GLN A 189 -31.23 18.93 26.20
C GLN A 189 -31.11 18.67 24.70
N TRP A 190 -30.59 17.51 24.34
CA TRP A 190 -30.54 17.01 22.97
C TRP A 190 -31.85 16.29 22.63
N ILE A 191 -32.34 16.51 21.41
CA ILE A 191 -33.57 15.87 20.92
C ILE A 191 -33.18 14.70 20.02
N LEU A 192 -33.63 13.50 20.35
CA LEU A 192 -33.46 12.28 19.57
C LEU A 192 -34.78 11.94 18.89
N ASN A 193 -34.78 11.89 17.55
CA ASN A 193 -35.92 11.49 16.76
C ASN A 193 -35.87 9.99 16.50
N THR A 194 -36.99 9.30 16.71
CA THR A 194 -37.12 7.86 16.44
C THR A 194 -38.41 7.56 15.67
N ASN A 195 -38.53 6.35 15.15
CA ASN A 195 -39.79 5.85 14.57
C ASN A 195 -40.94 5.72 15.59
N ARG A 196 -40.67 5.81 16.89
CA ARG A 196 -41.65 5.67 17.98
C ARG A 196 -41.86 6.95 18.78
N GLY A 197 -41.39 8.09 18.25
CA GLY A 197 -41.52 9.40 18.87
C GLY A 197 -40.19 10.01 19.29
N GLU A 198 -40.29 11.16 19.94
CA GLU A 198 -39.17 12.00 20.33
C GLU A 198 -38.76 11.76 21.78
N VAL A 199 -37.44 11.75 22.05
CA VAL A 199 -36.89 11.68 23.42
C VAL A 199 -35.90 12.81 23.63
N ARG A 200 -36.01 13.52 24.76
CA ARG A 200 -35.01 14.50 25.21
C ARG A 200 -33.99 13.87 26.14
N ALA A 201 -32.71 14.19 25.96
CA ALA A 201 -31.63 13.70 26.82
C ALA A 201 -30.61 14.79 27.18
N ARG A 202 -30.17 14.85 28.43
CA ARG A 202 -29.09 15.78 28.84
C ARG A 202 -27.72 15.31 28.31
N LYS A 203 -27.44 14.01 28.40
CA LYS A 203 -26.23 13.38 27.86
C LYS A 203 -26.58 12.34 26.81
N VAL A 204 -25.82 12.30 25.71
CA VAL A 204 -26.02 11.35 24.60
C VAL A 204 -24.72 10.61 24.30
N VAL A 205 -24.78 9.28 24.24
CA VAL A 205 -23.64 8.44 23.84
C VAL A 205 -23.91 7.81 22.49
N PHE A 206 -23.06 8.09 21.51
CA PHE A 206 -23.04 7.44 20.21
C PHE A 206 -22.21 6.15 20.32
N ALA A 207 -22.90 5.02 20.51
CA ALA A 207 -22.32 3.69 20.62
C ALA A 207 -22.64 2.82 19.38
N THR A 208 -22.76 3.46 18.21
CA THR A 208 -23.24 2.87 16.95
C THR A 208 -22.13 2.31 16.05
N ASN A 209 -20.87 2.50 16.42
CA ASN A 209 -19.69 1.98 15.72
C ASN A 209 -19.70 2.28 14.20
N ALA A 210 -19.89 1.28 13.34
CA ALA A 210 -19.90 1.47 11.88
C ALA A 210 -20.93 2.48 11.39
N TYR A 211 -22.06 2.59 12.08
CA TYR A 211 -23.20 3.43 11.69
C TYR A 211 -23.12 4.85 12.25
N THR A 212 -22.01 5.23 12.89
CA THR A 212 -21.85 6.56 13.49
C THR A 212 -22.00 7.68 12.48
N GLY A 213 -21.46 7.53 11.26
CA GLY A 213 -21.56 8.53 10.20
C GLY A 213 -22.98 8.87 9.76
N SER A 214 -23.95 7.98 10.02
CA SER A 214 -25.37 8.18 9.67
C SER A 214 -26.09 9.13 10.62
N LEU A 215 -25.60 9.27 11.85
CA LEU A 215 -26.13 10.21 12.85
C LEU A 215 -25.24 11.43 13.05
N LEU A 216 -23.93 11.29 12.79
CA LEU A 216 -22.92 12.32 12.93
C LEU A 216 -22.17 12.46 11.60
N PRO A 217 -22.61 13.35 10.69
CA PRO A 217 -22.01 13.50 9.36
C PRO A 217 -20.51 13.78 9.40
N GLU A 218 -20.02 14.48 10.44
CA GLU A 218 -18.59 14.78 10.62
C GLU A 218 -17.72 13.52 10.87
N TYR A 219 -18.34 12.38 11.18
CA TYR A 219 -17.67 11.09 11.34
C TYR A 219 -17.69 10.22 10.08
N LYS A 220 -18.35 10.63 8.99
CA LYS A 220 -18.49 9.82 7.76
C LYS A 220 -17.16 9.35 7.17
N SER A 221 -16.12 10.18 7.23
CA SER A 221 -14.75 9.85 6.82
C SER A 221 -13.81 9.50 7.98
N LYS A 222 -14.34 9.40 9.21
CA LYS A 222 -13.55 9.16 10.44
C LYS A 222 -13.81 7.81 11.06
N ILE A 223 -15.00 7.26 10.89
CA ILE A 223 -15.37 5.89 11.20
C ILE A 223 -16.04 5.30 9.96
N ILE A 224 -15.28 4.48 9.24
CA ILE A 224 -15.65 3.85 7.99
C ILE A 224 -16.33 2.51 8.28
N PRO A 225 -17.53 2.25 7.75
CA PRO A 225 -18.09 0.91 7.69
C PRO A 225 -17.16 -0.05 6.95
N TYR A 226 -16.80 -1.15 7.60
CA TYR A 226 -15.98 -2.21 7.04
C TYR A 226 -16.81 -3.50 7.07
N ARG A 227 -17.23 -3.97 5.90
CA ARG A 227 -17.89 -5.28 5.75
C ARG A 227 -16.84 -6.38 5.82
N ALA A 228 -17.04 -7.34 6.71
CA ALA A 228 -16.16 -8.50 6.86
C ALA A 228 -16.96 -9.79 6.94
N VAL A 229 -16.26 -10.91 6.80
CA VAL A 229 -16.85 -12.26 6.79
C VAL A 229 -16.28 -13.11 7.90
N CYS A 230 -17.12 -14.03 8.39
CA CYS A 230 -16.76 -15.10 9.31
C CYS A 230 -17.42 -16.39 8.84
N SER A 231 -16.80 -17.53 9.15
CA SER A 231 -17.35 -18.86 8.92
C SER A 231 -17.40 -19.69 10.19
N ARG A 232 -18.25 -20.73 10.17
CA ARG A 232 -18.18 -21.87 11.08
C ARG A 232 -17.74 -23.10 10.30
N ILE A 233 -16.70 -23.77 10.80
CA ILE A 233 -16.20 -25.03 10.28
C ILE A 233 -16.58 -26.15 11.23
N LYS A 234 -17.10 -27.27 10.69
CA LYS A 234 -17.35 -28.52 11.40
C LYS A 234 -16.46 -29.62 10.87
N THR A 235 -16.29 -30.66 11.66
CA THR A 235 -15.43 -31.80 11.31
C THR A 235 -16.11 -33.12 11.67
N PRO A 236 -16.29 -34.05 10.71
CA PRO A 236 -16.86 -35.37 10.94
C PRO A 236 -15.83 -36.44 11.30
N GLY A 237 -14.56 -36.27 10.89
CA GLY A 237 -13.49 -37.25 11.07
C GLY A 237 -12.66 -37.02 12.34
N PRO A 238 -11.73 -37.94 12.66
CA PRO A 238 -10.77 -37.72 13.74
C PRO A 238 -9.86 -36.54 13.38
N HIS A 239 -9.58 -35.68 14.34
CA HIS A 239 -8.71 -34.52 14.16
C HIS A 239 -7.97 -34.20 15.47
N PRO A 240 -6.80 -33.52 15.38
CA PRO A 240 -6.13 -32.99 16.56
C PRO A 240 -7.01 -31.99 17.32
N LEU A 241 -6.91 -32.02 18.65
CA LEU A 241 -7.61 -31.09 19.52
C LEU A 241 -6.98 -29.70 19.46
N LEU A 242 -7.77 -28.67 19.16
CA LEU A 242 -7.36 -27.28 19.23
C LEU A 242 -7.89 -26.63 20.51
N ASN A 243 -7.04 -26.56 21.54
CA ASN A 243 -7.41 -25.97 22.83
C ASN A 243 -7.21 -24.45 22.88
N ASN A 244 -6.42 -23.91 21.97
CA ASN A 244 -6.03 -22.49 21.93
C ASN A 244 -6.84 -21.72 20.90
N THR A 245 -6.93 -20.39 21.06
CA THR A 245 -7.37 -19.52 19.97
C THR A 245 -6.17 -19.12 19.12
N TYR A 246 -6.35 -18.90 17.82
CA TYR A 246 -5.25 -18.68 16.90
C TYR A 246 -5.41 -17.37 16.14
N ALA A 247 -4.27 -16.76 15.79
CA ALA A 247 -4.18 -15.81 14.69
C ALA A 247 -3.11 -16.32 13.72
N LEU A 248 -3.44 -16.45 12.44
CA LEU A 248 -2.51 -16.84 11.39
C LEU A 248 -2.16 -15.58 10.60
N ARG A 249 -0.94 -15.08 10.78
CA ARG A 249 -0.48 -13.83 10.17
C ARG A 249 0.34 -14.09 8.93
N PHE A 250 -0.25 -13.79 7.78
CA PHE A 250 0.39 -13.89 6.47
C PHE A 250 1.28 -12.67 6.21
N SER A 251 0.88 -11.48 6.68
CA SER A 251 1.64 -10.23 6.57
C SER A 251 1.29 -9.26 7.71
N ASP A 252 1.84 -8.03 7.66
CA ASP A 252 1.53 -6.96 8.64
C ASP A 252 0.04 -6.54 8.62
N TRP A 253 -0.69 -6.83 7.54
CA TRP A 253 -2.08 -6.37 7.32
C TRP A 253 -3.07 -7.49 7.00
N ASN A 254 -2.58 -8.67 6.63
CA ASN A 254 -3.36 -9.86 6.31
C ASN A 254 -3.20 -10.94 7.39
N PHE A 255 -4.30 -11.26 8.06
CA PHE A 255 -4.36 -12.34 9.04
C PHE A 255 -5.77 -12.90 9.16
N ASP A 256 -5.84 -14.18 9.53
CA ASP A 256 -7.07 -14.85 9.92
C ASP A 256 -7.04 -15.15 11.41
N TYR A 257 -8.20 -15.18 12.05
CA TYR A 257 -8.35 -15.56 13.46
C TYR A 257 -9.28 -16.75 13.61
N LEU A 258 -8.94 -17.63 14.57
CA LEU A 258 -9.69 -18.86 14.83
C LEU A 258 -10.07 -18.99 16.29
N ILE A 259 -11.33 -19.38 16.51
CA ILE A 259 -11.90 -19.64 17.83
C ILE A 259 -12.50 -21.04 17.84
N PRO A 260 -11.80 -22.04 18.41
CA PRO A 260 -12.39 -23.34 18.70
C PRO A 260 -13.54 -23.21 19.69
N ARG A 261 -14.59 -24.03 19.51
CA ARG A 261 -15.79 -24.06 20.36
C ARG A 261 -15.90 -25.38 21.10
N LEU A 262 -16.67 -25.39 22.18
CA LEU A 262 -16.90 -26.57 23.03
C LEU A 262 -17.66 -27.70 22.31
N ASP A 263 -18.38 -27.38 21.23
CA ASP A 263 -19.07 -28.36 20.38
C ASP A 263 -18.15 -28.98 19.30
N GLY A 264 -16.85 -28.65 19.31
CA GLY A 264 -15.86 -29.11 18.33
C GLY A 264 -15.83 -28.30 17.03
N SER A 265 -16.76 -27.36 16.84
CA SER A 265 -16.72 -26.45 15.69
C SER A 265 -15.65 -25.37 15.85
N ILE A 266 -15.23 -24.77 14.75
CA ILE A 266 -14.21 -23.71 14.73
C ILE A 266 -14.80 -22.50 14.02
N ILE A 267 -14.75 -21.34 14.67
CA ILE A 267 -15.07 -20.07 14.02
C ILE A 267 -13.81 -19.51 13.39
N VAL A 268 -13.85 -19.21 12.10
CA VAL A 268 -12.74 -18.57 11.38
C VAL A 268 -13.21 -17.22 10.85
N GLY A 269 -12.46 -16.16 11.08
CA GLY A 269 -12.71 -14.86 10.48
C GLY A 269 -11.44 -14.26 9.90
N GLY A 270 -11.60 -13.32 8.98
CA GLY A 270 -10.49 -12.77 8.18
C GLY A 270 -10.84 -12.78 6.71
N ALA A 271 -10.17 -13.63 5.93
CA ALA A 271 -10.30 -13.77 4.47
C ALA A 271 -9.98 -12.48 3.70
N ARG A 272 -9.21 -11.58 4.32
CA ARG A 272 -8.98 -10.24 3.77
C ARG A 272 -8.38 -10.31 2.37
N ASP A 273 -7.42 -11.20 2.14
CA ASP A 273 -6.79 -11.35 0.82
C ASP A 273 -7.77 -11.68 -0.31
N ALA A 274 -8.89 -12.35 0.00
CA ALA A 274 -9.88 -12.75 -0.99
C ALA A 274 -10.65 -11.55 -1.56
N TYR A 275 -10.99 -10.55 -0.73
CA TYR A 275 -11.91 -9.49 -1.12
C TYR A 275 -11.34 -8.07 -1.02
N ILE A 276 -10.17 -7.85 -0.41
CA ILE A 276 -9.67 -6.50 -0.12
C ILE A 276 -9.53 -5.62 -1.38
N ARG A 277 -9.37 -6.24 -2.55
CA ARG A 277 -9.23 -5.54 -3.84
C ARG A 277 -10.57 -5.06 -4.42
N SER A 278 -11.65 -5.73 -4.08
CA SER A 278 -13.01 -5.30 -4.42
C SER A 278 -13.44 -4.24 -3.42
N VAL A 279 -12.86 -3.03 -3.50
CA VAL A 279 -13.03 -1.97 -2.50
C VAL A 279 -14.52 -1.73 -2.19
N ASP A 280 -15.37 -1.68 -3.20
CA ASP A 280 -16.82 -1.47 -3.04
C ASP A 280 -17.53 -2.61 -2.30
N SER A 281 -16.95 -3.82 -2.29
CA SER A 281 -17.51 -4.96 -1.56
C SER A 281 -17.29 -4.87 -0.05
N TRP A 282 -16.39 -4.00 0.44
CA TRP A 282 -16.11 -3.91 1.88
C TRP A 282 -15.98 -2.51 2.47
N TYR A 283 -15.39 -1.55 1.74
CA TYR A 283 -15.09 -0.22 2.24
C TYR A 283 -16.31 0.70 2.14
N GLY A 284 -16.71 1.31 3.26
CA GLY A 284 -17.91 2.13 3.33
C GLY A 284 -19.20 1.36 3.09
N ASN A 285 -19.13 0.02 3.12
CA ASN A 285 -20.24 -0.86 2.81
C ASN A 285 -20.89 -1.37 4.11
N VAL A 286 -22.19 -1.11 4.26
CA VAL A 286 -23.00 -1.51 5.42
C VAL A 286 -23.93 -2.69 5.13
N ASP A 287 -23.92 -3.21 3.91
CA ASP A 287 -24.81 -4.29 3.50
C ASP A 287 -24.37 -5.60 4.17
N ASP A 288 -25.10 -6.00 5.22
CA ASP A 288 -24.95 -7.28 5.90
C ASP A 288 -25.99 -8.30 5.44
N THR A 289 -26.70 -8.07 4.32
CA THR A 289 -27.74 -8.97 3.80
C THR A 289 -27.18 -10.12 2.96
N GLN A 290 -25.90 -10.02 2.55
CA GLN A 290 -25.23 -11.05 1.74
C GLN A 290 -23.81 -11.30 2.25
N VAL A 291 -23.23 -12.44 1.87
CA VAL A 291 -21.78 -12.72 2.04
C VAL A 291 -21.00 -11.94 0.98
N ILE A 292 -19.75 -11.59 1.26
CA ILE A 292 -18.84 -11.07 0.23
C ILE A 292 -18.49 -12.22 -0.73
N ASP A 293 -18.87 -12.08 -2.00
CA ASP A 293 -18.85 -13.19 -2.96
C ASP A 293 -17.45 -13.78 -3.16
N GLU A 294 -16.42 -12.94 -3.19
CA GLU A 294 -15.03 -13.37 -3.37
C GLU A 294 -14.50 -14.20 -2.19
N ALA A 295 -15.14 -14.10 -1.01
CA ALA A 295 -14.72 -14.84 0.17
C ALA A 295 -15.45 -16.18 0.36
N ARG A 296 -16.44 -16.52 -0.49
CA ARG A 296 -17.31 -17.70 -0.28
C ARG A 296 -16.54 -19.00 -0.21
N SER A 297 -15.57 -19.20 -1.10
CA SER A 297 -14.74 -20.40 -1.15
C SER A 297 -13.42 -20.28 -0.38
N TYR A 298 -13.15 -19.13 0.27
CA TYR A 298 -11.88 -18.91 0.96
C TYR A 298 -11.68 -19.92 2.12
N PHE A 299 -12.76 -20.24 2.83
CA PHE A 299 -12.73 -21.12 3.99
C PHE A 299 -12.79 -22.61 3.61
N ASP A 300 -12.87 -22.94 2.32
CA ASP A 300 -12.87 -24.33 1.87
C ASP A 300 -11.52 -24.98 2.21
N ASP A 301 -11.62 -26.19 2.76
CA ASP A 301 -10.49 -26.99 3.24
C ASP A 301 -9.53 -26.23 4.18
N TYR A 302 -9.99 -25.17 4.86
CA TYR A 302 -9.13 -24.25 5.60
C TYR A 302 -8.25 -24.98 6.62
N MET A 303 -8.84 -25.90 7.39
CA MET A 303 -8.12 -26.64 8.41
C MET A 303 -7.07 -27.57 7.79
N GLN A 304 -7.43 -28.26 6.70
CA GLN A 304 -6.58 -29.14 5.94
C GLN A 304 -5.37 -28.40 5.35
N ARG A 305 -5.59 -27.17 4.84
CA ARG A 305 -4.55 -26.34 4.25
C ARG A 305 -3.55 -25.80 5.28
N HIS A 306 -4.00 -25.50 6.49
CA HIS A 306 -3.20 -24.76 7.47
C HIS A 306 -2.71 -25.56 8.67
N PHE A 307 -3.35 -26.66 9.07
CA PHE A 307 -3.00 -27.40 10.28
C PHE A 307 -2.54 -28.83 9.99
N HIS A 308 -1.49 -29.28 10.67
CA HIS A 308 -1.03 -30.66 10.62
C HIS A 308 -2.02 -31.60 11.31
N GLY A 309 -2.23 -32.77 10.71
CA GLY A 309 -3.15 -33.81 11.22
C GLY A 309 -4.62 -33.57 10.89
N TRP A 310 -4.94 -32.48 10.19
CA TRP A 310 -6.30 -32.16 9.75
C TRP A 310 -6.59 -32.63 8.31
N GLU A 311 -5.61 -33.14 7.58
CA GLU A 311 -5.70 -33.50 6.15
C GLU A 311 -6.88 -34.45 5.85
N ASP A 312 -7.09 -35.46 6.70
CA ASP A 312 -8.14 -36.47 6.54
C ASP A 312 -9.36 -36.21 7.46
N SER A 313 -9.45 -35.03 8.08
CA SER A 313 -10.53 -34.71 9.02
C SER A 313 -11.92 -34.60 8.35
N GLY A 314 -11.94 -34.33 7.04
CA GLY A 314 -13.17 -34.02 6.31
C GLY A 314 -13.82 -32.71 6.79
N ALA A 315 -13.05 -31.80 7.39
CA ALA A 315 -13.56 -30.53 7.88
C ALA A 315 -14.18 -29.71 6.73
N TYR A 316 -15.36 -29.16 6.96
CA TYR A 316 -16.12 -28.43 5.94
C TYR A 316 -16.75 -27.17 6.52
N VAL A 317 -17.03 -26.22 5.64
CA VAL A 317 -17.71 -24.96 5.99
C VAL A 317 -19.21 -25.25 6.19
N ASP A 318 -19.68 -25.07 7.42
CA ASP A 318 -21.08 -25.28 7.80
C ASP A 318 -21.92 -24.01 7.61
N ASP A 319 -21.32 -22.83 7.85
CA ASP A 319 -21.99 -21.54 7.70
C ASP A 319 -20.99 -20.41 7.41
N ILE A 320 -21.44 -19.37 6.71
CA ILE A 320 -20.69 -18.14 6.43
C ILE A 320 -21.64 -16.95 6.56
N TRP A 321 -21.23 -15.92 7.29
CA TRP A 321 -22.01 -14.69 7.46
C TRP A 321 -21.15 -13.44 7.39
N THR A 322 -21.83 -12.31 7.16
CA THR A 322 -21.23 -10.98 7.14
C THR A 322 -21.42 -10.25 8.46
N GLY A 323 -20.44 -9.44 8.84
CA GLY A 323 -20.56 -8.48 9.93
C GLY A 323 -19.96 -7.13 9.56
N ILE A 324 -20.60 -6.04 9.98
CA ILE A 324 -20.13 -4.68 9.73
C ILE A 324 -19.35 -4.16 10.95
N MET A 325 -18.10 -3.77 10.74
CA MET A 325 -17.22 -3.18 11.74
C MET A 325 -17.05 -1.67 11.48
N GLY A 326 -16.82 -0.88 12.53
CA GLY A 326 -16.40 0.51 12.41
C GLY A 326 -14.89 0.63 12.47
N TYR A 327 -14.25 0.89 11.32
CA TYR A 327 -12.81 1.16 11.23
C TYR A 327 -12.58 2.66 11.35
N SER A 328 -11.77 3.09 12.31
CA SER A 328 -11.41 4.50 12.36
C SER A 328 -10.36 4.84 11.31
N SER A 329 -10.44 6.05 10.76
CA SER A 329 -9.51 6.54 9.74
C SER A 329 -8.06 6.60 10.21
N ASP A 330 -7.81 6.57 11.53
CA ASP A 330 -6.47 6.55 12.13
C ASP A 330 -6.11 5.19 12.77
N ARG A 331 -6.96 4.17 12.61
CA ARG A 331 -6.81 2.81 13.17
C ARG A 331 -6.79 2.75 14.71
N LEU A 332 -7.26 3.80 15.39
CA LEU A 332 -7.37 3.86 16.85
C LEU A 332 -8.83 4.08 17.30
N PRO A 333 -9.27 3.49 18.43
CA PRO A 333 -10.58 3.79 19.02
C PRO A 333 -10.82 5.29 19.20
N ARG A 334 -12.09 5.69 19.10
CA ARG A 334 -12.57 7.06 19.34
C ARG A 334 -13.48 7.05 20.55
N VAL A 335 -12.99 7.62 21.65
CA VAL A 335 -13.63 7.58 22.96
C VAL A 335 -13.59 8.96 23.62
N GLY A 336 -14.73 9.43 24.10
CA GLY A 336 -14.81 10.64 24.93
C GLY A 336 -15.82 11.66 24.43
N PRO A 337 -15.79 12.89 24.99
CA PRO A 337 -16.66 13.99 24.58
C PRO A 337 -16.44 14.36 23.11
N ILE A 338 -17.52 14.65 22.38
CA ILE A 338 -17.41 15.10 20.98
C ILE A 338 -17.08 16.60 20.95
N PRO A 339 -15.99 17.02 20.27
CA PRO A 339 -15.66 18.43 20.12
C PRO A 339 -16.82 19.26 19.55
N GLY A 340 -17.09 20.42 20.16
CA GLY A 340 -18.17 21.31 19.72
C GLY A 340 -19.60 20.87 20.07
N ARG A 341 -19.80 19.70 20.72
CA ARG A 341 -21.12 19.18 21.09
C ARG A 341 -21.22 18.84 22.59
N PRO A 342 -21.50 19.83 23.46
CA PRO A 342 -21.55 19.65 24.91
C PRO A 342 -22.53 18.53 25.35
N GLY A 343 -22.09 17.67 26.25
CA GLY A 343 -22.91 16.57 26.76
C GLY A 343 -23.08 15.40 25.79
N THR A 344 -22.42 15.40 24.63
CA THR A 344 -22.40 14.25 23.72
C THR A 344 -21.05 13.54 23.75
N PHE A 345 -21.07 12.23 23.56
CA PHE A 345 -19.90 11.36 23.69
C PHE A 345 -19.88 10.32 22.58
N ILE A 346 -18.68 9.96 22.10
CA ILE A 346 -18.45 8.88 21.15
C ILE A 346 -17.77 7.69 21.85
N MET A 347 -18.17 6.47 21.47
CA MET A 347 -17.46 5.22 21.81
C MET A 347 -17.59 4.24 20.63
N GLY A 348 -16.72 4.41 19.64
CA GLY A 348 -16.73 3.66 18.38
C GLY A 348 -15.38 3.66 17.66
N GLY A 349 -15.37 3.16 16.42
CA GLY A 349 -14.15 3.14 15.60
C GLY A 349 -13.10 2.13 16.09
N PHE A 350 -13.53 1.00 16.64
CA PHE A 350 -12.64 0.03 17.28
C PHE A 350 -11.77 -0.79 16.30
N THR A 351 -11.95 -0.65 14.98
CA THR A 351 -11.03 -1.19 13.96
C THR A 351 -10.74 -2.69 14.14
N GLY A 352 -11.79 -3.50 14.33
CA GLY A 352 -11.67 -4.95 14.52
C GLY A 352 -11.15 -5.42 15.89
N HIS A 353 -10.80 -4.51 16.80
CA HIS A 353 -10.24 -4.83 18.13
C HIS A 353 -11.13 -4.38 19.31
N GLY A 354 -12.45 -4.30 19.08
CA GLY A 354 -13.39 -3.83 20.10
C GLY A 354 -13.47 -4.73 21.33
N MET A 355 -13.49 -6.06 21.13
CA MET A 355 -13.65 -7.05 22.22
C MET A 355 -12.66 -6.84 23.39
N PRO A 356 -11.33 -6.73 23.17
CA PRO A 356 -10.38 -6.52 24.27
C PRO A 356 -10.38 -5.09 24.84
N GLN A 357 -10.79 -4.07 24.07
CA GLN A 357 -10.59 -2.66 24.44
C GLN A 357 -11.83 -2.03 25.10
N ILE A 358 -13.01 -2.55 24.81
CA ILE A 358 -14.30 -1.96 25.19
C ILE A 358 -14.49 -1.82 26.69
N PHE A 359 -14.01 -2.76 27.51
CA PHE A 359 -14.32 -2.76 28.95
C PHE A 359 -13.69 -1.57 29.67
N LEU A 360 -12.42 -1.29 29.40
CA LEU A 360 -11.76 -0.09 29.92
C LEU A 360 -12.37 1.18 29.33
N CYS A 361 -12.80 1.14 28.07
CA CYS A 361 -13.50 2.25 27.45
C CYS A 361 -14.88 2.51 28.09
N GLY A 362 -15.63 1.47 28.46
CA GLY A 362 -16.89 1.57 29.19
C GLY A 362 -16.71 2.11 30.61
N GLN A 363 -15.61 1.73 31.28
CA GLN A 363 -15.25 2.32 32.58
C GLN A 363 -14.97 3.83 32.46
N ALA A 364 -14.26 4.24 31.42
CA ALA A 364 -14.02 5.65 31.13
C ALA A 364 -15.33 6.39 30.81
N MET A 365 -16.20 5.77 30.01
CA MET A 365 -17.51 6.32 29.66
C MET A 365 -18.39 6.53 30.90
N ALA A 366 -18.43 5.57 31.83
CA ALA A 366 -19.12 5.73 33.09
C ALA A 366 -18.59 6.93 33.91
N LYS A 367 -17.27 7.19 33.91
CA LYS A 367 -16.69 8.36 34.57
C LYS A 367 -17.10 9.68 33.90
N PHE A 368 -17.17 9.72 32.56
CA PHE A 368 -17.67 10.90 31.84
C PHE A 368 -19.13 11.19 32.17
N LEU A 369 -19.96 10.14 32.18
CA LEU A 369 -21.40 10.27 32.36
C LEU A 369 -21.79 10.62 33.80
N LEU A 370 -21.11 10.06 34.80
CA LEU A 370 -21.48 10.22 36.21
C LEU A 370 -20.71 11.32 36.94
N LYS A 371 -19.47 11.62 36.53
CA LYS A 371 -18.55 12.48 37.28
C LYS A 371 -17.99 13.65 36.49
N ASP A 372 -18.41 13.82 35.23
CA ASP A 372 -17.89 14.84 34.32
C ASP A 372 -16.35 14.87 34.30
N ALA A 373 -15.74 13.68 34.38
CA ALA A 373 -14.30 13.54 34.46
C ALA A 373 -13.62 14.02 33.16
N SER A 374 -12.45 14.65 33.27
CA SER A 374 -11.58 14.88 32.11
C SER A 374 -11.07 13.55 31.54
N PHE A 375 -10.68 13.52 30.26
CA PHE A 375 -10.15 12.32 29.62
C PHE A 375 -8.95 11.75 30.40
N LYS A 376 -8.04 12.61 30.87
CA LYS A 376 -6.88 12.22 31.69
C LYS A 376 -7.27 11.46 32.97
N GLN A 377 -8.37 11.83 33.61
CA GLN A 377 -8.85 11.17 34.85
C GLN A 377 -9.44 9.77 34.61
N THR A 378 -9.70 9.41 33.34
CA THR A 378 -10.21 8.08 33.01
C THR A 378 -9.14 7.00 33.18
N GLY A 379 -7.87 7.34 32.93
CA GLY A 379 -6.75 6.40 32.89
C GLY A 379 -6.58 5.71 31.52
N LEU A 380 -7.41 6.03 30.53
CA LEU A 380 -7.22 5.54 29.17
C LEU A 380 -5.99 6.19 28.51
N SER A 381 -5.44 5.49 27.52
CA SER A 381 -4.42 6.06 26.65
C SER A 381 -4.94 7.30 25.95
N ARG A 382 -4.17 8.39 26.00
CA ARG A 382 -4.46 9.65 25.29
C ARG A 382 -4.67 9.47 23.78
N LEU A 383 -4.21 8.36 23.22
CA LEU A 383 -4.40 8.03 21.80
C LEU A 383 -5.85 7.70 21.45
N PHE A 384 -6.67 7.33 22.44
CA PHE A 384 -8.09 7.03 22.22
C PHE A 384 -8.98 8.27 22.38
N GLU A 385 -8.42 9.36 22.90
CA GLU A 385 -9.14 10.60 23.15
C GLU A 385 -9.70 11.15 21.85
N GLU A 386 -11.00 11.44 21.86
CA GLU A 386 -11.62 12.18 20.77
C GLU A 386 -11.25 13.66 20.88
N THR A 387 -10.58 14.18 19.86
CA THR A 387 -10.08 15.56 19.83
C THR A 387 -10.40 16.22 18.50
N GLN A 388 -10.46 17.56 18.50
CA GLN A 388 -10.70 18.35 17.29
C GLN A 388 -9.68 18.00 16.19
N ALA A 389 -8.39 17.85 16.56
CA ALA A 389 -7.34 17.49 15.61
C ALA A 389 -7.56 16.12 14.94
N ARG A 390 -8.10 15.12 15.67
CA ARG A 390 -8.45 13.82 15.08
C ARG A 390 -9.71 13.88 14.23
N LEU A 391 -10.61 14.83 14.49
CA LEU A 391 -11.79 15.10 13.68
C LEU A 391 -11.39 15.78 12.36
N GLU A 392 -10.44 16.70 12.40
CA GLU A 392 -9.96 17.47 11.25
C GLU A 392 -8.94 16.71 10.38
N ASP A 393 -8.31 15.64 10.88
CA ASP A 393 -7.28 14.90 10.14
C ASP A 393 -7.85 14.30 8.83
N PRO A 394 -7.41 14.77 7.64
CA PRO A 394 -8.00 14.36 6.37
C PRO A 394 -7.57 12.95 5.93
N ARG A 395 -6.59 12.35 6.61
CA ARG A 395 -6.03 11.05 6.21
C ARG A 395 -7.00 9.92 6.50
N ASP A 396 -7.13 9.02 5.53
CA ASP A 396 -7.76 7.72 5.72
C ASP A 396 -6.73 6.60 5.63
N ARG A 397 -6.28 6.15 6.79
CA ARG A 397 -5.35 5.03 6.93
C ARG A 397 -6.01 3.69 6.70
N VAL A 398 -7.33 3.58 6.58
CA VAL A 398 -7.97 2.31 6.20
C VAL A 398 -7.63 1.97 4.75
N MET A 399 -7.52 2.98 3.88
CA MET A 399 -7.13 2.85 2.48
C MET A 399 -5.60 2.84 2.24
N GLU A 400 -4.79 3.07 3.27
CA GLU A 400 -3.33 2.86 3.24
C GLU A 400 -2.98 1.35 3.28
N LEU A 401 -3.55 0.58 2.35
CA LEU A 401 -3.13 -0.78 2.03
C LEU A 401 -1.93 -0.70 1.07
N PRO A 402 -0.96 -1.62 1.13
CA PRO A 402 0.04 -1.72 0.09
C PRO A 402 -0.69 -2.08 -1.21
N GLN A 403 -0.83 -1.10 -2.10
CA GLN A 403 -1.49 -1.30 -3.38
C GLN A 403 -0.58 -2.15 -4.26
N ARG A 404 -1.01 -3.38 -4.51
CA ARG A 404 -0.44 -4.21 -5.56
C ARG A 404 -0.50 -3.41 -6.88
N PRO A 405 0.59 -3.38 -7.68
CA PRO A 405 0.61 -2.73 -8.99
C PRO A 405 -0.64 -3.07 -9.82
N VAL A 406 -1.34 -2.08 -10.37
CA VAL A 406 -2.45 -2.37 -11.31
C VAL A 406 -1.93 -2.75 -12.70
N SER A 407 -0.71 -2.33 -13.03
CA SER A 407 -0.05 -2.64 -14.31
C SER A 407 1.47 -2.71 -14.17
N ARG A 408 2.14 -3.13 -15.25
CA ARG A 408 3.61 -3.08 -15.40
C ARG A 408 4.17 -1.65 -15.32
N ALA A 409 3.33 -0.64 -15.57
CA ALA A 409 3.71 0.76 -15.46
C ALA A 409 3.85 1.25 -14.01
N ASN A 410 3.45 0.44 -13.01
CA ASN A 410 3.56 0.80 -11.59
C ASN A 410 4.80 0.20 -10.90
N PHE A 411 5.78 -0.25 -11.68
CA PHE A 411 7.09 -0.70 -11.20
C PHE A 411 8.15 0.39 -11.46
N PRO A 412 8.37 1.33 -10.52
CA PRO A 412 9.36 2.39 -10.69
C PRO A 412 10.80 1.91 -10.52
N LEU A 413 11.03 0.70 -10.02
CA LEU A 413 12.35 0.16 -9.73
C LEU A 413 12.59 -1.16 -10.44
N ALA A 414 13.75 -1.28 -11.09
CA ALA A 414 14.28 -2.54 -11.59
C ALA A 414 15.54 -2.93 -10.82
N ILE A 415 15.66 -4.19 -10.42
CA ILE A 415 16.91 -4.77 -9.90
C ILE A 415 17.41 -5.77 -10.92
N ILE A 416 18.68 -5.69 -11.28
CA ILE A 416 19.29 -6.56 -12.30
C ILE A 416 20.43 -7.32 -11.65
N CYS A 417 20.33 -8.65 -11.66
CA CYS A 417 21.32 -9.57 -11.09
C CYS A 417 21.91 -10.46 -12.18
N ALA A 418 23.23 -10.65 -12.14
CA ALA A 418 23.98 -11.41 -13.13
C ALA A 418 23.99 -12.91 -12.82
N LEU A 419 23.97 -13.26 -11.53
CA LEU A 419 24.05 -14.63 -11.03
C LEU A 419 22.81 -14.95 -10.18
N SER A 420 22.38 -16.22 -10.18
CA SER A 420 21.24 -16.67 -9.37
C SER A 420 21.44 -16.38 -7.88
N LEU A 421 22.63 -16.62 -7.32
CA LEU A 421 22.93 -16.30 -5.93
C LEU A 421 22.73 -14.82 -5.54
N GLU A 422 22.83 -13.91 -6.52
CA GLU A 422 22.60 -12.47 -6.31
C GLU A 422 21.10 -12.17 -6.33
N ALA A 423 20.37 -12.83 -7.21
CA ALA A 423 18.92 -12.74 -7.31
C ALA A 423 18.23 -13.35 -6.08
N ASP A 424 18.64 -14.55 -5.66
CA ASP A 424 18.13 -15.26 -4.49
C ASP A 424 18.26 -14.40 -3.22
N ALA A 425 19.40 -13.71 -3.06
CA ALA A 425 19.63 -12.79 -1.94
C ALA A 425 18.72 -11.55 -1.96
N ILE A 426 18.34 -11.04 -3.15
CA ILE A 426 17.39 -9.93 -3.28
C ILE A 426 15.95 -10.41 -3.05
N GLU A 427 15.60 -11.56 -3.61
CA GLU A 427 14.28 -12.17 -3.52
C GLU A 427 13.93 -12.52 -2.08
N ALA A 428 14.88 -13.08 -1.32
CA ALA A 428 14.76 -13.31 0.12
C ALA A 428 14.50 -12.01 0.94
N LEU A 429 14.78 -10.84 0.37
CA LEU A 429 14.50 -9.54 0.96
C LEU A 429 13.19 -8.89 0.46
N PHE A 430 12.37 -9.56 -0.36
CA PHE A 430 11.03 -9.07 -0.69
C PHE A 430 10.14 -9.05 0.56
N ASP A 431 9.40 -7.96 0.74
CA ASP A 431 8.38 -7.85 1.78
C ASP A 431 7.06 -8.49 1.32
N GLU A 432 6.77 -8.45 0.01
CA GLU A 432 5.64 -9.12 -0.63
C GLU A 432 6.03 -9.58 -2.05
N TYR A 433 5.41 -10.68 -2.50
CA TYR A 433 5.60 -11.24 -3.84
C TYR A 433 4.38 -10.95 -4.70
N TRP A 434 4.61 -10.49 -5.93
CA TRP A 434 3.59 -10.11 -6.90
C TRP A 434 3.48 -11.07 -8.07
N ASP A 435 4.13 -12.23 -8.00
CA ASP A 435 4.19 -13.17 -9.10
C ASP A 435 2.79 -13.70 -9.44
N CYS A 436 2.28 -13.25 -10.58
CA CYS A 436 1.06 -13.71 -11.21
C CYS A 436 1.11 -13.38 -12.70
N ASN A 437 0.19 -13.95 -13.47
CA ASN A 437 0.15 -13.77 -14.91
C ASN A 437 -0.18 -12.31 -15.35
N VAL A 438 -0.57 -11.42 -14.43
CA VAL A 438 -0.97 -10.03 -14.71
C VAL A 438 0.22 -9.15 -15.14
N TYR A 439 1.43 -9.41 -14.65
CA TYR A 439 2.63 -8.62 -15.00
C TYR A 439 3.51 -9.29 -16.06
N SER A 440 2.90 -10.09 -16.95
CA SER A 440 3.62 -10.79 -18.01
C SER A 440 4.45 -9.84 -18.87
N LYS A 441 5.67 -10.26 -19.22
CA LYS A 441 6.59 -9.46 -20.06
C LYS A 441 5.98 -9.12 -21.43
N ALA A 442 6.44 -8.01 -22.02
CA ALA A 442 6.02 -7.58 -23.34
C ALA A 442 6.33 -8.64 -24.41
N PRO A 443 5.51 -8.74 -25.49
CA PRO A 443 5.82 -9.61 -26.61
C PRO A 443 7.23 -9.34 -27.16
N GLY A 444 8.02 -10.41 -27.35
CA GLY A 444 9.39 -10.31 -27.85
C GLY A 444 10.45 -10.06 -26.79
N ASP A 445 10.08 -9.81 -25.53
CA ASP A 445 11.04 -9.73 -24.43
C ASP A 445 11.56 -11.14 -24.05
N PRO A 446 12.86 -11.43 -24.19
CA PRO A 446 13.44 -12.72 -23.83
C PRO A 446 13.72 -12.87 -22.33
N ASN A 447 13.66 -11.80 -21.53
CA ASN A 447 14.07 -11.80 -20.12
C ASN A 447 13.15 -12.64 -19.23
N SER A 448 13.66 -12.99 -18.06
CA SER A 448 12.90 -13.59 -16.95
C SER A 448 12.84 -12.59 -15.80
N TYR A 449 11.70 -12.55 -15.12
CA TYR A 449 11.44 -11.61 -14.03
C TYR A 449 10.76 -12.28 -12.84
N SER A 450 11.09 -11.79 -11.66
CA SER A 450 10.26 -11.89 -10.46
C SER A 450 9.76 -10.50 -10.08
N THR A 451 8.59 -10.42 -9.48
CA THR A 451 7.96 -9.14 -9.12
C THR A 451 7.59 -9.14 -7.65
N GLY A 452 7.82 -8.00 -6.98
CA GLY A 452 7.54 -7.91 -5.56
C GLY A 452 7.58 -6.50 -5.02
N ARG A 453 7.57 -6.39 -3.70
CA ARG A 453 7.66 -5.13 -2.97
C ARG A 453 8.86 -5.15 -2.03
N ILE A 454 9.66 -4.09 -2.07
CA ILE A 454 10.68 -3.81 -1.06
C ILE A 454 10.39 -2.42 -0.48
N GLY A 455 10.12 -2.36 0.83
CA GLY A 455 9.68 -1.15 1.51
C GLY A 455 8.41 -0.61 0.87
N HIS A 456 8.42 0.65 0.47
CA HIS A 456 7.28 1.30 -0.20
C HIS A 456 7.34 1.21 -1.74
N HIS A 457 8.23 0.38 -2.29
CA HIS A 457 8.49 0.34 -3.72
C HIS A 457 8.11 -1.00 -4.32
N ASN A 458 7.37 -0.95 -5.43
CA ASN A 458 7.20 -2.09 -6.32
C ASN A 458 8.47 -2.26 -7.15
N VAL A 459 8.99 -3.47 -7.15
CA VAL A 459 10.29 -3.82 -7.73
C VAL A 459 10.09 -4.96 -8.72
N VAL A 460 10.71 -4.82 -9.88
CA VAL A 460 10.94 -5.94 -10.80
C VAL A 460 12.38 -6.41 -10.66
N LEU A 461 12.58 -7.70 -10.39
CA LEU A 461 13.88 -8.36 -10.37
C LEU A 461 14.09 -9.06 -11.72
N ALA A 462 15.14 -8.67 -12.44
CA ALA A 462 15.51 -9.22 -13.74
C ALA A 462 16.73 -10.13 -13.62
N TYR A 463 16.62 -11.33 -14.21
CA TYR A 463 17.69 -12.32 -14.23
C TYR A 463 18.47 -12.20 -15.53
N MET A 464 19.78 -11.98 -15.45
CA MET A 464 20.62 -12.03 -16.65
C MET A 464 20.94 -13.48 -17.02
N PRO A 465 20.96 -13.82 -18.33
CA PRO A 465 21.32 -15.16 -18.78
C PRO A 465 22.79 -15.48 -18.50
N GLU A 466 23.68 -14.50 -18.72
CA GLU A 466 25.11 -14.58 -18.47
C GLU A 466 25.66 -13.19 -18.13
N ALA A 467 26.76 -13.15 -17.38
CA ALA A 467 27.50 -11.92 -17.07
C ALA A 467 28.06 -11.25 -18.35
N GLY A 468 28.26 -9.93 -18.30
CA GLY A 468 28.83 -9.16 -19.41
C GLY A 468 27.98 -7.96 -19.84
N LYS A 469 28.64 -6.95 -20.45
CA LYS A 469 28.02 -5.65 -20.78
C LYS A 469 26.92 -5.79 -21.82
N ALA A 470 27.13 -6.62 -22.86
CA ALA A 470 26.14 -6.84 -23.91
C ALA A 470 24.83 -7.43 -23.36
N ASN A 471 24.95 -8.42 -22.47
CA ASN A 471 23.80 -9.01 -21.79
C ASN A 471 23.14 -8.00 -20.84
N GLY A 472 23.93 -7.22 -20.09
CA GLY A 472 23.41 -6.15 -19.23
C GLY A 472 22.59 -5.12 -20.01
N ALA A 473 23.09 -4.67 -21.15
CA ALA A 473 22.38 -3.75 -22.04
C ALA A 473 21.09 -4.35 -22.61
N ALA A 474 21.13 -5.62 -23.05
CA ALA A 474 19.96 -6.31 -23.58
C ALA A 474 18.87 -6.48 -22.52
N VAL A 475 19.23 -6.92 -21.32
CA VAL A 475 18.29 -7.08 -20.19
C VAL A 475 17.69 -5.74 -19.81
N ALA A 476 18.49 -4.68 -19.66
CA ALA A 476 18.02 -3.35 -19.31
C ALA A 476 17.08 -2.76 -20.37
N THR A 477 17.42 -2.91 -21.66
CA THR A 477 16.60 -2.41 -22.77
C THR A 477 15.23 -3.10 -22.80
N ASN A 478 15.22 -4.43 -22.74
CA ASN A 478 13.97 -5.20 -22.77
C ASN A 478 13.15 -5.01 -21.49
N CYS A 479 13.80 -4.86 -20.32
CA CYS A 479 13.14 -4.48 -19.07
C CYS A 479 12.43 -3.14 -19.19
N ARG A 480 13.04 -2.15 -19.84
CA ARG A 480 12.39 -0.86 -20.10
C ARG A 480 11.18 -0.98 -21.03
N VAL A 481 11.19 -1.93 -21.97
CA VAL A 481 10.03 -2.21 -22.84
C VAL A 481 8.90 -2.87 -22.03
N SER A 482 9.24 -3.86 -21.19
CA SER A 482 8.25 -4.55 -20.37
C SER A 482 7.71 -3.72 -19.22
N PHE A 483 8.53 -2.84 -18.64
CA PHE A 483 8.21 -2.00 -17.49
C PHE A 483 8.52 -0.53 -17.85
N PRO A 484 7.58 0.16 -18.52
CA PRO A 484 7.86 1.43 -19.21
C PRO A 484 8.20 2.60 -18.26
N ASN A 485 7.87 2.48 -16.98
CA ASN A 485 7.99 3.54 -15.99
C ASN A 485 9.11 3.33 -14.96
N VAL A 486 10.06 2.42 -15.24
CA VAL A 486 11.26 2.26 -14.41
C VAL A 486 12.02 3.59 -14.35
N LYS A 487 12.14 4.15 -13.14
CA LYS A 487 12.83 5.41 -12.85
C LYS A 487 14.27 5.19 -12.39
N LEU A 488 14.53 4.04 -11.78
CA LEU A 488 15.85 3.65 -11.29
C LEU A 488 16.06 2.15 -11.49
N ALA A 489 17.17 1.79 -12.13
CA ALA A 489 17.69 0.44 -12.15
C ALA A 489 18.80 0.30 -11.09
N ILE A 490 18.86 -0.80 -10.37
CA ILE A 490 19.96 -1.12 -9.47
C ILE A 490 20.63 -2.40 -9.97
N VAL A 491 21.89 -2.31 -10.37
CA VAL A 491 22.69 -3.48 -10.72
C VAL A 491 23.30 -4.01 -9.43
N VAL A 492 22.78 -5.15 -8.98
CA VAL A 492 23.20 -5.78 -7.73
C VAL A 492 24.04 -7.00 -8.07
N GLY A 493 25.12 -7.22 -7.33
CA GLY A 493 25.89 -8.45 -7.48
C GLY A 493 27.22 -8.44 -6.75
N ILE A 494 28.18 -9.21 -7.25
CA ILE A 494 29.53 -9.30 -6.71
C ILE A 494 30.57 -8.65 -7.62
N CYS A 495 31.72 -8.27 -7.07
CA CYS A 495 32.82 -7.66 -7.82
C CYS A 495 34.19 -7.98 -7.20
N GLY A 496 35.23 -7.77 -8.00
CA GLY A 496 36.61 -7.72 -7.51
C GLY A 496 36.97 -6.30 -7.06
N VAL A 497 37.75 -6.16 -5.99
CA VAL A 497 38.08 -4.85 -5.40
C VAL A 497 39.58 -4.59 -5.32
N ILE A 498 39.95 -3.31 -5.26
CA ILE A 498 41.31 -2.97 -4.82
C ILE A 498 41.43 -3.18 -3.31
N PRO A 499 42.59 -3.59 -2.80
CA PRO A 499 42.74 -3.87 -1.37
C PRO A 499 42.76 -2.61 -0.50
N PHE A 500 43.22 -1.49 -1.06
CA PHE A 500 43.41 -0.23 -0.33
C PHE A 500 42.97 0.96 -1.16
N THR A 501 42.15 1.84 -0.58
CA THR A 501 41.81 3.14 -1.17
C THR A 501 42.69 4.26 -0.60
N PRO A 502 42.96 5.33 -1.36
CA PRO A 502 43.67 6.49 -0.84
C PRO A 502 42.83 7.22 0.22
N GLY A 503 43.40 7.47 1.41
CA GLY A 503 42.78 8.27 2.48
C GLY A 503 43.54 9.58 2.76
N PRO A 504 43.04 10.41 3.69
CA PRO A 504 43.69 11.65 4.08
C PRO A 504 45.05 11.38 4.77
N ARG A 505 46.09 12.15 4.42
CA ARG A 505 47.43 12.11 5.05
C ARG A 505 48.15 10.76 4.92
N ASP A 506 48.18 10.19 3.71
CA ASP A 506 48.87 8.94 3.37
C ASP A 506 48.37 7.69 4.15
N ALA A 507 47.25 7.81 4.88
CA ALA A 507 46.56 6.66 5.44
C ALA A 507 45.77 5.95 4.34
N HIS A 508 45.92 4.63 4.22
CA HIS A 508 45.13 3.81 3.30
C HIS A 508 43.88 3.27 4.00
N HIS A 509 42.70 3.38 3.39
CA HIS A 509 41.52 2.69 3.90
C HIS A 509 41.41 1.30 3.29
N GLU A 510 41.45 0.30 4.14
CA GLU A 510 41.39 -1.11 3.79
C GLU A 510 39.97 -1.55 3.37
N ILE A 511 39.85 -2.18 2.21
CA ILE A 511 38.63 -2.87 1.73
C ILE A 511 38.82 -4.37 1.94
N THR A 512 37.94 -5.01 2.72
CA THR A 512 37.96 -6.46 3.00
C THR A 512 36.92 -7.19 2.16
N LEU A 513 37.06 -8.50 1.97
CA LEU A 513 36.01 -9.28 1.31
C LEU A 513 34.70 -9.16 2.11
N GLY A 514 33.58 -9.10 1.39
CA GLY A 514 32.26 -8.85 1.96
C GLY A 514 31.90 -7.38 2.21
N ASP A 515 32.86 -6.44 2.15
CA ASP A 515 32.53 -5.01 2.06
C ASP A 515 31.71 -4.73 0.78
N VAL A 516 30.94 -3.63 0.79
CA VAL A 516 30.06 -3.27 -0.34
C VAL A 516 30.52 -1.99 -1.01
N ILE A 517 30.55 -2.01 -2.34
CA ILE A 517 30.90 -0.88 -3.19
C ILE A 517 29.61 -0.31 -3.79
N VAL A 518 29.38 0.98 -3.57
CA VAL A 518 28.26 1.73 -4.18
C VAL A 518 28.82 2.73 -5.18
N SER A 519 28.39 2.64 -6.43
CA SER A 519 28.96 3.47 -7.50
C SER A 519 28.64 4.95 -7.35
N GLN A 520 29.66 5.79 -7.44
CA GLN A 520 29.54 7.22 -7.75
C GLN A 520 29.59 7.51 -9.25
N SER A 521 30.29 6.65 -10.00
CA SER A 521 30.33 6.62 -11.47
C SER A 521 30.89 5.28 -11.94
N VAL A 522 30.64 4.93 -13.19
CA VAL A 522 31.18 3.73 -13.86
C VAL A 522 32.10 4.17 -15.00
N VAL A 523 33.17 3.42 -15.23
CA VAL A 523 34.10 3.62 -16.35
C VAL A 523 34.28 2.32 -17.09
N GLN A 524 34.14 2.37 -18.41
CA GLN A 524 34.47 1.23 -19.25
C GLN A 524 35.99 1.17 -19.48
N TYR A 525 36.69 0.29 -18.77
CA TYR A 525 38.15 0.27 -18.76
C TYR A 525 38.77 -0.44 -19.96
N ASP A 526 37.99 -1.19 -20.72
CA ASP A 526 38.43 -1.89 -21.94
C ASP A 526 38.04 -1.13 -23.23
N LEU A 527 37.48 0.09 -23.10
CA LEU A 527 37.15 0.95 -24.23
C LEU A 527 38.27 1.96 -24.47
N GLY A 528 38.89 1.88 -25.65
CA GLY A 528 40.08 2.66 -25.93
C GLY A 528 40.78 2.27 -27.22
N ARG A 529 41.98 2.80 -27.39
CA ARG A 529 42.88 2.52 -28.52
C ARG A 529 44.06 1.68 -28.05
N GLN A 530 44.26 0.53 -28.66
CA GLN A 530 45.39 -0.35 -28.39
C GLN A 530 46.57 0.00 -29.31
N TYR A 531 47.71 0.36 -28.71
CA TYR A 531 48.99 0.53 -29.39
C TYR A 531 49.93 -0.64 -29.05
N SER A 532 51.08 -0.72 -29.72
CA SER A 532 52.04 -1.84 -29.63
C SER A 532 52.67 -2.08 -28.25
N GLY A 533 52.33 -1.29 -27.23
CA GLY A 533 52.77 -1.47 -25.85
C GLY A 533 51.97 -0.65 -24.82
N SER A 534 50.84 -0.07 -25.22
CA SER A 534 50.01 0.75 -24.32
C SER A 534 48.55 0.74 -24.76
N PHE A 535 47.66 0.91 -23.79
CA PHE A 535 46.25 1.13 -24.02
C PHE A 535 45.88 2.55 -23.60
N GLU A 536 45.30 3.30 -24.54
CA GLU A 536 44.78 4.64 -24.32
C GLU A 536 43.28 4.56 -24.11
N TYR A 537 42.84 4.79 -22.88
CA TYR A 537 41.44 4.72 -22.48
C TYR A 537 40.66 5.88 -23.11
N LYS A 538 39.43 5.62 -23.55
CA LYS A 538 38.47 6.66 -23.95
C LYS A 538 37.75 7.19 -22.71
N ASP A 539 38.38 8.11 -21.99
CA ASP A 539 37.83 8.74 -20.77
C ASP A 539 37.46 10.22 -20.95
N ALA A 540 37.55 10.75 -22.19
CA ALA A 540 37.17 12.11 -22.55
C ALA A 540 35.64 12.30 -22.51
N ASN A 541 35.19 13.55 -22.26
CA ASN A 541 33.79 13.93 -21.98
C ASN A 541 32.73 13.43 -22.99
N GLU A 542 33.09 13.12 -24.24
CA GLU A 542 32.14 12.66 -25.27
C GLU A 542 31.92 11.14 -25.28
N ASP A 543 32.90 10.35 -24.83
CA ASP A 543 32.88 8.87 -24.86
C ASP A 543 32.69 8.26 -23.44
N ALA A 544 32.73 9.08 -22.39
CA ALA A 544 32.60 8.63 -21.01
C ALA A 544 31.13 8.44 -20.60
N LEU A 545 30.84 7.34 -19.89
CA LEU A 545 29.54 7.12 -19.26
C LEU A 545 29.17 8.34 -18.41
N GLY A 546 27.97 8.89 -18.66
CA GLY A 546 27.50 10.11 -18.01
C GLY A 546 27.44 9.98 -16.49
N ARG A 547 27.49 11.12 -15.78
CA ARG A 547 27.32 11.11 -14.31
C ARG A 547 25.91 10.62 -13.95
N PRO A 548 25.72 9.97 -12.79
CA PRO A 548 24.38 9.69 -12.28
C PRO A 548 23.55 10.97 -12.20
N ASN A 549 22.23 10.83 -12.34
CA ASN A 549 21.32 11.96 -12.28
C ASN A 549 21.40 12.68 -10.91
N VAL A 550 20.84 13.90 -10.84
CA VAL A 550 20.91 14.75 -9.63
C VAL A 550 20.28 14.05 -8.42
N GLU A 551 19.21 13.29 -8.63
CA GLU A 551 18.47 12.59 -7.57
C GLU A 551 19.32 11.50 -6.90
N ILE A 552 19.94 10.62 -7.71
CA ILE A 552 20.88 9.60 -7.24
C ILE A 552 22.06 10.26 -6.53
N ARG A 553 22.66 11.32 -7.12
CA ARG A 553 23.79 12.00 -6.49
C ARG A 553 23.42 12.64 -5.15
N SER A 554 22.23 13.24 -5.04
CA SER A 554 21.74 13.82 -3.79
C SER A 554 21.54 12.74 -2.72
N LEU A 555 20.96 11.59 -3.09
CA LEU A 555 20.85 10.43 -2.21
C LEU A 555 22.23 9.98 -1.72
N LEU A 556 23.19 9.78 -2.62
CA LEU A 556 24.55 9.35 -2.25
C LEU A 556 25.26 10.38 -1.35
N SER A 557 25.05 11.68 -1.56
CA SER A 557 25.54 12.72 -0.65
C SER A 557 24.91 12.63 0.74
N LYS A 558 23.58 12.37 0.82
CA LYS A 558 22.88 12.15 2.08
C LYS A 558 23.42 10.92 2.81
N LEU A 559 23.56 9.78 2.12
CA LEU A 559 24.06 8.52 2.70
C LEU A 559 25.52 8.63 3.19
N ASN A 560 26.31 9.54 2.63
CA ASN A 560 27.65 9.86 3.13
C ASN A 560 27.66 10.78 4.36
N GLY A 561 26.54 11.43 4.68
CA GLY A 561 26.42 12.28 5.87
C GLY A 561 26.34 11.45 7.17
N LEU A 562 27.06 11.87 8.21
CA LEU A 562 27.26 11.10 9.46
C LEU A 562 25.99 10.46 10.05
N ARG A 563 24.89 11.22 10.18
CA ARG A 563 23.64 10.73 10.77
C ARG A 563 22.95 9.70 9.89
N ALA A 564 22.80 10.00 8.61
CA ALA A 564 22.15 9.12 7.65
C ALA A 564 22.98 7.86 7.42
N ARG A 565 24.30 7.99 7.35
CA ARG A 565 25.24 6.86 7.24
C ARG A 565 25.07 5.85 8.38
N ARG A 566 25.00 6.31 9.63
CA ARG A 566 24.78 5.42 10.79
C ARG A 566 23.47 4.64 10.70
N ALA A 567 22.38 5.32 10.31
CA ALA A 567 21.08 4.68 10.15
C ALA A 567 21.09 3.66 9.00
N PHE A 568 21.65 4.06 7.85
CA PHE A 568 21.82 3.24 6.66
C PHE A 568 22.65 1.98 6.94
N GLU A 569 23.82 2.11 7.58
CA GLU A 569 24.68 0.97 7.95
C GLU A 569 23.99 0.09 9.01
N SER A 570 23.20 0.66 9.92
CA SER A 570 22.40 -0.12 10.88
C SER A 570 21.33 -0.96 10.19
N ASP A 571 20.62 -0.38 9.22
CA ASP A 571 19.61 -1.07 8.43
C ASP A 571 20.24 -2.18 7.59
N MET A 572 21.37 -1.91 6.94
CA MET A 572 22.13 -2.91 6.19
C MET A 572 22.52 -4.11 7.08
N ARG A 573 23.02 -3.88 8.31
CA ARG A 573 23.35 -4.98 9.24
C ARG A 573 22.13 -5.81 9.60
N CYS A 574 20.99 -5.16 9.85
CA CYS A 574 19.73 -5.85 10.14
C CYS A 574 19.28 -6.71 8.95
N PHE A 575 19.37 -6.20 7.72
CA PHE A 575 19.01 -7.00 6.54
C PHE A 575 20.02 -8.11 6.23
N LEU A 576 21.30 -7.91 6.51
CA LEU A 576 22.29 -8.97 6.35
C LEU A 576 22.05 -10.12 7.35
N SER A 577 21.67 -9.81 8.58
CA SER A 577 21.28 -10.87 9.53
C SER A 577 20.03 -11.61 9.05
N ILE A 578 19.18 -11.00 8.21
CA ILE A 578 18.06 -11.72 7.56
C ILE A 578 18.56 -12.81 6.65
N LEU A 579 19.50 -12.46 5.79
CA LEU A 579 20.06 -13.37 4.81
C LEU A 579 20.94 -14.45 5.45
N GLN A 580 21.59 -14.14 6.57
CA GLN A 580 22.42 -15.10 7.29
C GLN A 580 21.62 -16.20 8.00
N GLU A 581 20.41 -15.90 8.47
CA GLU A 581 19.54 -16.90 9.10
C GLU A 581 18.97 -17.90 8.08
N ASP A 582 18.95 -17.54 6.79
CA ASP A 582 18.56 -18.45 5.73
C ASP A 582 19.68 -19.44 5.39
N LEU A 583 19.49 -20.69 5.82
CA LEU A 583 20.47 -21.77 5.63
C LEU A 583 20.68 -22.10 4.15
N GLU A 584 19.69 -21.87 3.28
CA GLU A 584 19.80 -22.16 1.85
C GLU A 584 20.70 -21.15 1.13
N LEU A 585 20.74 -19.90 1.60
CA LEU A 585 21.59 -18.86 1.04
C LEU A 585 23.07 -19.03 1.41
N ALA A 586 23.37 -19.73 2.51
CA ALA A 586 24.72 -19.89 3.05
C ALA A 586 25.49 -18.55 3.14
N ALA A 587 24.80 -17.49 3.57
CA ALA A 587 25.29 -16.11 3.57
C ALA A 587 26.19 -15.76 4.77
N HIS A 588 26.84 -16.74 5.39
CA HIS A 588 27.77 -16.51 6.51
C HIS A 588 29.16 -16.13 6.02
N TYR A 589 29.88 -15.31 6.79
CA TYR A 589 31.27 -15.01 6.47
C TYR A 589 32.10 -16.30 6.58
N PRO A 590 32.91 -16.65 5.58
CA PRO A 590 33.73 -17.86 5.64
C PRO A 590 34.77 -17.79 6.78
N GLU A 591 35.32 -18.95 7.17
CA GLU A 591 36.16 -19.07 8.36
C GLU A 591 37.32 -18.04 8.42
N PRO A 592 37.69 -17.54 9.61
CA PRO A 592 38.81 -16.62 9.78
C PRO A 592 40.09 -17.14 9.12
N GLY A 593 40.73 -16.31 8.29
CA GLY A 593 41.94 -16.66 7.53
C GLY A 593 41.70 -17.21 6.12
N THR A 594 40.45 -17.22 5.63
CA THR A 594 40.11 -17.46 4.22
C THR A 594 40.34 -16.25 3.32
N ASP A 595 40.15 -15.04 3.85
CA ASP A 595 40.53 -13.78 3.20
C ASP A 595 42.06 -13.61 3.25
N ARG A 596 42.72 -13.88 2.12
CA ARG A 596 44.18 -13.83 1.96
C ARG A 596 44.54 -12.95 0.77
N LEU A 597 45.26 -11.87 1.04
CA LEU A 597 45.83 -11.01 0.01
C LEU A 597 47.32 -11.32 -0.17
N TYR A 598 47.70 -11.74 -1.38
CA TYR A 598 49.10 -11.87 -1.78
C TYR A 598 49.62 -10.57 -2.40
N GLU A 599 50.95 -10.38 -2.43
CA GLU A 599 51.56 -9.28 -3.18
C GLU A 599 51.10 -9.31 -4.65
N ALA A 600 50.88 -8.12 -5.24
CA ALA A 600 50.28 -7.99 -6.58
C ALA A 600 51.04 -8.73 -7.70
N THR A 601 52.35 -8.94 -7.51
CA THR A 601 53.25 -9.65 -8.43
C THR A 601 53.17 -11.17 -8.31
N TYR A 602 52.58 -11.69 -7.24
CA TYR A 602 52.46 -13.12 -7.01
C TYR A 602 51.35 -13.71 -7.88
N ARG A 603 51.71 -14.72 -8.68
CA ARG A 603 50.81 -15.38 -9.62
C ARG A 603 50.36 -16.72 -9.07
N HIS A 604 49.06 -16.96 -9.11
CA HIS A 604 48.50 -18.23 -8.69
C HIS A 604 49.10 -19.41 -9.49
N VAL A 605 49.46 -20.50 -8.80
CA VAL A 605 50.26 -21.60 -9.34
C VAL A 605 49.48 -22.43 -10.37
N ASP A 606 48.19 -22.67 -10.13
CA ASP A 606 47.27 -23.35 -11.06
C ASP A 606 45.97 -22.55 -11.20
N LYS A 607 45.62 -22.15 -12.42
CA LYS A 607 44.49 -21.23 -12.68
C LYS A 607 43.12 -21.81 -12.34
N ASP A 608 43.01 -23.14 -12.23
CA ASP A 608 41.74 -23.84 -12.04
C ASP A 608 41.59 -24.45 -10.64
N MET A 609 42.64 -24.39 -9.81
CA MET A 609 42.66 -24.95 -8.47
C MET A 609 42.51 -23.86 -7.38
N PRO A 610 41.73 -24.09 -6.31
CA PRO A 610 41.66 -23.20 -5.15
C PRO A 610 43.00 -23.06 -4.40
N CYS A 611 43.27 -21.89 -3.81
CA CYS A 611 44.53 -21.58 -3.12
C CYS A 611 44.92 -22.60 -2.02
N ASP A 612 43.93 -23.11 -1.28
CA ASP A 612 44.05 -24.10 -0.21
C ASP A 612 44.52 -25.47 -0.71
N LYS A 613 44.20 -25.83 -1.96
CA LYS A 613 44.63 -27.07 -2.60
C LYS A 613 45.90 -26.89 -3.44
N CYS A 614 46.15 -25.66 -3.90
CA CYS A 614 47.24 -25.33 -4.79
C CYS A 614 48.60 -25.17 -4.08
N GLY A 615 48.61 -25.00 -2.75
CA GLY A 615 49.85 -24.85 -1.97
C GLY A 615 50.53 -23.49 -2.19
N CYS A 616 49.75 -22.42 -2.38
CA CYS A 616 50.28 -21.08 -2.62
C CYS A 616 51.14 -20.59 -1.44
N ASN A 617 52.38 -20.22 -1.72
CA ASN A 617 53.41 -19.83 -0.75
C ASN A 617 53.92 -18.38 -0.94
N GLY A 618 53.15 -17.57 -1.67
CA GLY A 618 53.44 -16.16 -1.89
C GLY A 618 53.45 -15.35 -0.59
N LYS A 619 54.11 -14.20 -0.62
CA LYS A 619 54.13 -13.27 0.52
C LYS A 619 52.75 -12.62 0.69
N LEU A 620 52.20 -12.74 1.89
CA LEU A 620 50.93 -12.11 2.26
C LEU A 620 51.14 -10.63 2.61
N VAL A 621 50.19 -9.80 2.22
CA VAL A 621 50.12 -8.40 2.60
C VAL A 621 49.39 -8.27 3.94
N PRO A 622 49.92 -7.57 4.95
CA PRO A 622 49.26 -7.38 6.25
C PRO A 622 47.90 -6.69 6.14
N ARG A 623 46.94 -7.09 6.98
CA ARG A 623 45.54 -6.66 6.91
C ARG A 623 45.00 -6.31 8.30
N GLU A 624 45.11 -5.03 8.69
CA GLU A 624 44.79 -4.57 10.05
C GLU A 624 43.36 -4.89 10.49
N ARG A 625 42.37 -4.72 9.59
CA ARG A 625 40.96 -5.05 9.90
C ARG A 625 40.76 -6.54 10.12
N LEU A 626 41.44 -7.40 9.35
CA LEU A 626 41.31 -8.86 9.49
C LEU A 626 41.95 -9.33 10.80
N GLU A 627 43.05 -8.69 11.24
CA GLU A 627 43.77 -9.00 12.48
C GLU A 627 42.98 -8.63 13.75
N GLN A 628 42.06 -7.66 13.67
CA GLN A 628 41.25 -7.18 14.80
C GLN A 628 40.02 -8.07 15.13
N GLY A 629 39.69 -9.06 14.28
CA GLY A 629 38.54 -9.96 14.46
C GLY A 629 37.17 -9.37 14.09
N ALA A 630 36.14 -10.25 14.04
CA ALA A 630 34.72 -9.99 13.71
C ALA A 630 34.47 -8.81 12.74
N LEU A 631 34.58 -9.08 11.44
CA LEU A 631 34.46 -8.07 10.39
C LEU A 631 33.01 -7.73 10.09
N GLU A 632 32.55 -6.58 10.60
CA GLU A 632 31.35 -5.96 10.04
C GLU A 632 31.65 -5.41 8.63
N PRO A 633 30.78 -5.66 7.64
CA PRO A 633 30.97 -5.15 6.29
C PRO A 633 30.80 -3.63 6.27
N ARG A 634 31.71 -2.94 5.56
CA ARG A 634 31.66 -1.49 5.37
C ARG A 634 31.21 -1.14 3.97
N VAL A 635 30.56 0.02 3.84
CA VAL A 635 30.12 0.56 2.55
C VAL A 635 31.12 1.62 2.04
N HIS A 636 31.63 1.40 0.84
CA HIS A 636 32.57 2.30 0.16
C HIS A 636 31.90 2.92 -1.06
N PHE A 637 31.90 4.26 -1.13
CA PHE A 637 31.37 4.98 -2.28
C PHE A 637 32.53 5.35 -3.20
N GLY A 638 32.49 4.90 -4.45
CA GLY A 638 33.58 5.20 -5.39
C GLY A 638 33.30 4.82 -6.83
N ARG A 639 34.33 4.95 -7.67
CA ARG A 639 34.24 4.68 -9.11
C ARG A 639 34.47 3.20 -9.39
N ILE A 640 33.64 2.61 -10.25
CA ILE A 640 33.71 1.18 -10.61
C ILE A 640 34.17 1.05 -12.06
N ALA A 641 35.11 0.16 -12.32
CA ALA A 641 35.53 -0.24 -13.65
C ALA A 641 34.65 -1.39 -14.17
N SER A 642 34.11 -1.22 -15.37
CA SER A 642 33.26 -2.21 -16.06
C SER A 642 33.91 -2.66 -17.37
N GLY A 643 33.90 -3.95 -17.69
CA GLY A 643 34.49 -4.46 -18.93
C GLY A 643 34.03 -5.88 -19.30
N ASP A 644 34.44 -6.39 -20.46
CA ASP A 644 34.15 -7.74 -20.95
C ASP A 644 35.17 -8.78 -20.46
N THR A 645 36.24 -8.32 -19.80
CA THR A 645 37.27 -9.19 -19.23
C THR A 645 37.20 -9.23 -17.71
N VAL A 646 37.36 -10.43 -17.13
CA VAL A 646 37.56 -10.59 -15.68
C VAL A 646 38.98 -10.15 -15.33
N MET A 647 39.13 -9.20 -14.40
CA MET A 647 40.45 -8.77 -13.92
C MET A 647 41.08 -9.86 -13.05
N LYS A 648 42.16 -10.48 -13.55
CA LYS A 648 42.91 -11.56 -12.87
C LYS A 648 44.39 -11.24 -12.64
N SER A 649 44.76 -9.96 -12.68
CA SER A 649 46.14 -9.49 -12.58
C SER A 649 46.23 -8.35 -11.58
N GLY A 650 46.91 -8.59 -10.45
CA GLY A 650 47.08 -7.58 -9.41
C GLY A 650 47.86 -6.35 -9.89
N GLU A 651 48.85 -6.54 -10.77
CA GLU A 651 49.64 -5.47 -11.35
C GLU A 651 48.79 -4.57 -12.27
N ASP A 652 47.99 -5.17 -13.14
CA ASP A 652 47.11 -4.44 -14.06
C ASP A 652 45.97 -3.75 -13.30
N ARG A 653 45.39 -4.42 -12.30
CA ARG A 653 44.42 -3.85 -11.35
C ARG A 653 44.99 -2.57 -10.74
N ASP A 654 46.19 -2.62 -10.14
CA ASP A 654 46.80 -1.48 -9.47
C ASP A 654 47.18 -0.36 -10.45
N HIS A 655 47.54 -0.71 -11.69
CA HIS A 655 47.79 0.26 -12.75
C HIS A 655 46.50 0.99 -13.14
N ILE A 656 45.41 0.25 -13.42
CA ILE A 656 44.12 0.80 -13.83
C ILE A 656 43.49 1.61 -12.69
N ALA A 657 43.54 1.12 -11.46
CA ALA A 657 43.04 1.81 -10.27
C ALA A 657 43.69 3.18 -10.09
N ARG A 658 45.02 3.26 -10.21
CA ARG A 658 45.75 4.54 -10.13
C ARG A 658 45.43 5.47 -11.30
N LYS A 659 45.29 4.93 -12.51
CA LYS A 659 45.07 5.73 -13.72
C LYS A 659 43.65 6.29 -13.81
N LEU A 660 42.64 5.48 -13.50
CA LEU A 660 41.22 5.81 -13.67
C LEU A 660 40.50 6.21 -12.36
N GLY A 661 41.16 6.04 -11.22
CA GLY A 661 40.61 6.33 -9.89
C GLY A 661 39.50 5.35 -9.48
N VAL A 662 39.57 4.10 -9.94
CA VAL A 662 38.56 3.07 -9.66
C VAL A 662 38.91 2.27 -8.40
N ILE A 663 37.89 1.78 -7.70
CA ILE A 663 38.05 0.98 -6.48
C ILE A 663 37.51 -0.46 -6.62
N ALA A 664 36.81 -0.77 -7.71
CA ALA A 664 36.24 -2.08 -7.98
C ALA A 664 36.17 -2.37 -9.48
N PHE A 665 36.05 -3.65 -9.82
CA PHE A 665 36.00 -4.22 -11.16
C PHE A 665 34.83 -5.20 -11.29
N GLU A 666 33.96 -4.98 -12.26
CA GLU A 666 32.80 -5.83 -12.60
C GLU A 666 32.57 -5.86 -14.13
N MET A 667 31.54 -6.57 -14.61
CA MET A 667 31.37 -6.83 -16.04
C MET A 667 30.02 -6.44 -16.65
N GLU A 668 29.06 -5.90 -15.89
CA GLU A 668 27.69 -5.73 -16.37
C GLU A 668 27.32 -4.26 -16.57
N SER A 669 27.76 -3.40 -15.66
CA SER A 669 27.11 -2.11 -15.39
C SER A 669 27.26 -1.10 -16.53
N ALA A 670 28.36 -1.13 -17.30
CA ALA A 670 28.51 -0.22 -18.44
C ALA A 670 27.40 -0.40 -19.49
N GLY A 671 26.90 -1.62 -19.70
CA GLY A 671 25.81 -1.87 -20.64
C GLY A 671 24.44 -1.41 -20.12
N VAL A 672 24.19 -1.57 -18.82
CA VAL A 672 22.94 -1.12 -18.18
C VAL A 672 22.85 0.41 -18.15
N TRP A 673 23.99 1.09 -17.93
CA TRP A 673 24.10 2.53 -17.73
C TRP A 673 23.60 3.37 -18.90
N ASP A 674 23.72 2.86 -20.13
CA ASP A 674 23.24 3.55 -21.33
C ASP A 674 21.72 3.38 -21.55
N SER A 675 21.10 2.39 -20.90
CA SER A 675 19.70 2.03 -21.13
C SER A 675 18.74 2.61 -20.07
N LEU A 676 19.17 2.66 -18.80
CA LEU A 676 18.35 3.08 -17.67
C LEU A 676 19.16 3.96 -16.71
N PRO A 677 18.54 4.95 -16.04
CA PRO A 677 19.19 5.61 -14.91
C PRO A 677 19.52 4.55 -13.86
N CYS A 678 20.81 4.36 -13.57
CA CYS A 678 21.22 3.23 -12.74
C CYS A 678 22.14 3.59 -11.58
N LEU A 679 22.05 2.76 -10.55
CA LEU A 679 22.97 2.71 -9.41
C LEU A 679 23.57 1.30 -9.35
N VAL A 680 24.87 1.18 -9.07
CA VAL A 680 25.54 -0.12 -8.98
C VAL A 680 25.91 -0.39 -7.53
N VAL A 681 25.52 -1.56 -7.03
CA VAL A 681 25.78 -2.02 -5.66
C VAL A 681 26.41 -3.40 -5.73
N LYS A 682 27.70 -3.49 -5.38
CA LYS A 682 28.46 -4.73 -5.54
C LYS A 682 29.15 -5.15 -4.24
N GLY A 683 29.03 -6.41 -3.86
CA GLY A 683 29.79 -6.99 -2.75
C GLY A 683 31.18 -7.43 -3.19
N ALA A 684 32.19 -7.24 -2.34
CA ALA A 684 33.56 -7.64 -2.61
C ALA A 684 33.73 -9.17 -2.46
N CYS A 685 34.00 -9.89 -3.56
CA CYS A 685 34.19 -11.35 -3.53
C CYS A 685 35.62 -11.80 -3.87
N ASP A 686 36.46 -10.92 -4.40
CA ASP A 686 37.90 -11.14 -4.58
C ASP A 686 38.65 -9.81 -4.69
N TYR A 687 39.98 -9.85 -4.80
CA TYR A 687 40.83 -8.65 -4.93
C TYR A 687 41.19 -8.31 -6.38
N ALA A 688 40.39 -8.73 -7.36
CA ALA A 688 40.66 -8.51 -8.78
C ALA A 688 42.09 -8.93 -9.18
N ASP A 689 42.53 -10.11 -8.70
CA ASP A 689 43.83 -10.69 -9.00
C ASP A 689 43.70 -12.17 -9.38
N SER A 690 44.81 -12.90 -9.46
CA SER A 690 44.80 -14.29 -9.89
C SER A 690 44.17 -15.27 -8.89
N HIS A 691 43.87 -14.85 -7.66
CA HIS A 691 43.35 -15.69 -6.57
C HIS A 691 41.84 -15.50 -6.46
N LYS A 692 41.07 -16.54 -6.77
CA LYS A 692 39.61 -16.51 -6.60
C LYS A 692 39.21 -16.93 -5.19
N ALA A 693 38.33 -16.17 -4.55
CA ALA A 693 37.74 -16.51 -3.26
C ALA A 693 36.27 -16.96 -3.40
N LYS A 694 36.03 -18.08 -4.09
CA LYS A 694 34.67 -18.61 -4.35
C LYS A 694 33.83 -18.77 -3.07
N ALA A 695 34.46 -19.12 -1.95
CA ALA A 695 33.80 -19.28 -0.65
C ALA A 695 33.15 -18.00 -0.10
N THR A 696 33.51 -16.82 -0.65
CA THR A 696 32.99 -15.52 -0.18
C THR A 696 31.83 -14.99 -1.04
N GLN A 697 31.49 -15.65 -2.16
CA GLN A 697 30.51 -15.10 -3.12
C GLN A 697 29.11 -14.96 -2.52
N ASN A 698 28.63 -15.96 -1.79
CA ASN A 698 27.31 -15.91 -1.14
C ASN A 698 27.25 -14.79 -0.10
N TYR A 699 28.29 -14.66 0.74
CA TYR A 699 28.39 -13.56 1.70
C TYR A 699 28.39 -12.20 0.99
N ALA A 700 29.21 -12.03 -0.05
CA ALA A 700 29.30 -10.78 -0.81
C ALA A 700 27.98 -10.42 -1.51
N ALA A 701 27.28 -11.40 -2.07
CA ALA A 701 25.96 -11.18 -2.66
C ALA A 701 24.94 -10.76 -1.60
N ALA A 702 24.95 -11.40 -0.44
CA ALA A 702 24.09 -11.05 0.67
C ALA A 702 24.37 -9.63 1.21
N THR A 703 25.65 -9.23 1.34
CA THR A 703 25.96 -7.85 1.75
C THR A 703 25.52 -6.83 0.72
N ALA A 704 25.65 -7.13 -0.59
CA ALA A 704 25.15 -6.28 -1.66
C ALA A 704 23.61 -6.15 -1.65
N ALA A 705 22.89 -7.26 -1.46
CA ALA A 705 21.43 -7.27 -1.37
C ALA A 705 20.92 -6.50 -0.14
N ALA A 706 21.53 -6.74 1.03
CA ALA A 706 21.22 -6.03 2.27
C ALA A 706 21.47 -4.51 2.14
N CYS A 707 22.58 -4.12 1.51
CA CYS A 707 22.89 -2.73 1.20
C CYS A 707 21.83 -2.13 0.27
N THR A 708 21.40 -2.86 -0.76
CA THR A 708 20.36 -2.42 -1.69
C THR A 708 19.04 -2.12 -0.98
N LYS A 709 18.55 -3.04 -0.14
CA LYS A 709 17.32 -2.80 0.65
C LYS A 709 17.46 -1.60 1.60
N ALA A 710 18.64 -1.40 2.19
CA ALA A 710 18.93 -0.23 3.02
C ALA A 710 18.95 1.09 2.22
N ILE A 711 19.46 1.09 0.99
CA ILE A 711 19.39 2.25 0.09
C ILE A 711 17.92 2.57 -0.25
N LEU A 712 17.12 1.55 -0.55
CA LEU A 712 15.70 1.72 -0.93
C LEU A 712 14.86 2.31 0.20
N ARG A 713 15.18 2.08 1.48
CA ARG A 713 14.53 2.79 2.60
C ARG A 713 14.73 4.30 2.59
N HIS A 714 15.78 4.78 1.94
CA HIS A 714 16.09 6.21 1.83
C HIS A 714 15.71 6.81 0.48
N TRP A 715 15.32 5.97 -0.49
CA TRP A 715 14.83 6.38 -1.79
C TRP A 715 13.35 6.79 -1.70
N VAL A 716 12.98 7.84 -2.42
CA VAL A 716 11.59 8.30 -2.49
C VAL A 716 11.25 8.45 -3.96
N VAL A 717 10.22 7.77 -4.43
CA VAL A 717 9.72 7.94 -5.79
C VAL A 717 8.65 9.04 -5.75
N PRO A 718 8.78 10.13 -6.51
CA PRO A 718 7.72 11.11 -6.61
C PRO A 718 6.46 10.45 -7.18
N THR A 719 5.34 10.56 -6.47
CA THR A 719 4.03 10.12 -6.96
C THR A 719 3.65 10.98 -8.16
N SER A 720 3.54 10.36 -9.34
CA SER A 720 3.43 11.06 -10.63
C SER A 720 1.99 11.28 -11.09
N HIS A 721 1.00 11.17 -10.20
CA HIS A 721 -0.40 11.39 -10.57
C HIS A 721 -0.96 12.52 -9.71
N VAL A 722 -1.03 13.70 -10.31
CA VAL A 722 -1.93 14.77 -9.85
C VAL A 722 -3.13 14.68 -10.77
N LEU A 723 -4.25 14.15 -10.27
CA LEU A 723 -5.54 14.43 -10.89
C LEU A 723 -5.74 15.93 -10.72
N VAL A 724 -5.77 16.68 -11.82
CA VAL A 724 -6.12 18.10 -11.78
C VAL A 724 -7.64 18.16 -11.85
N PRO A 725 -8.34 18.45 -10.75
CA PRO A 725 -9.78 18.62 -10.82
C PRO A 725 -10.09 19.81 -11.74
N PHE A 726 -10.91 19.59 -12.76
CA PHE A 726 -11.55 20.65 -13.54
C PHE A 726 -12.52 21.54 -12.72
N PRO A 727 -13.15 21.10 -11.60
CA PRO A 727 -13.95 22.03 -10.82
C PRO A 727 -13.11 23.15 -10.20
N PRO A 728 -13.67 24.37 -10.09
CA PRO A 728 -12.99 25.51 -9.51
C PRO A 728 -12.64 25.26 -8.04
N ASP A 729 -11.43 25.65 -7.63
CA ASP A 729 -11.02 25.69 -6.24
C ASP A 729 -11.74 26.86 -5.52
N GLU A 730 -12.72 26.53 -4.68
CA GLU A 730 -13.51 27.53 -3.96
C GLU A 730 -12.71 28.28 -2.87
N ASP A 731 -11.57 27.72 -2.45
CA ASP A 731 -10.67 28.32 -1.45
C ASP A 731 -9.59 29.22 -2.09
N PHE A 732 -9.62 29.41 -3.42
CA PHE A 732 -8.62 30.17 -4.16
C PHE A 732 -8.74 31.69 -3.95
N VAL A 733 -7.85 32.25 -3.14
CA VAL A 733 -7.78 33.70 -2.86
C VAL A 733 -7.06 34.45 -4.01
N SER A 734 -7.78 35.32 -4.73
CA SER A 734 -7.24 36.00 -5.94
C SER A 734 -7.80 37.41 -6.20
N ARG A 735 -7.45 37.98 -7.37
CA ARG A 735 -7.95 39.27 -7.88
C ARG A 735 -9.30 39.06 -8.58
N GLN A 736 -10.37 39.15 -7.79
CA GLN A 736 -11.73 38.84 -8.21
C GLN A 736 -12.19 39.62 -9.45
N ASP A 737 -11.76 40.86 -9.60
CA ASP A 737 -12.04 41.74 -10.75
C ASP A 737 -11.52 41.16 -12.08
N ILE A 738 -10.35 40.52 -12.05
CA ILE A 738 -9.73 39.90 -13.23
C ILE A 738 -10.41 38.57 -13.54
N LEU A 739 -10.74 37.78 -12.51
CA LEU A 739 -11.44 36.50 -12.70
C LEU A 739 -12.86 36.69 -13.24
N GLU A 740 -13.58 37.70 -12.75
CA GLU A 740 -14.91 38.05 -13.29
C GLU A 740 -14.82 38.48 -14.76
N SER A 741 -13.80 39.28 -15.12
CA SER A 741 -13.57 39.67 -16.52
C SER A 741 -13.24 38.48 -17.42
N LEU A 742 -12.41 37.53 -16.94
CA LEU A 742 -12.09 36.28 -17.63
C LEU A 742 -13.34 35.42 -17.83
N ARG A 743 -14.16 35.23 -16.79
CA ARG A 743 -15.43 34.49 -16.87
C ARG A 743 -16.41 35.15 -17.84
N GLN A 744 -16.46 36.48 -17.87
CA GLN A 744 -17.36 37.20 -18.76
C GLN A 744 -16.95 37.08 -20.23
N GLU A 745 -15.65 37.19 -20.55
CA GLU A 745 -15.15 36.99 -21.93
C GLU A 745 -15.30 35.52 -22.40
N LEU A 746 -15.10 34.55 -21.50
CA LEU A 746 -15.28 33.12 -21.79
C LEU A 746 -16.77 32.72 -21.94
N SER A 747 -17.70 33.43 -21.30
CA SER A 747 -19.15 33.16 -21.37
C SER A 747 -19.89 33.93 -22.47
N LEU A 748 -19.44 35.13 -22.87
CA LEU A 748 -20.14 36.01 -23.82
C LEU A 748 -19.86 35.70 -25.30
N LYS A 749 -18.69 35.16 -25.62
CA LYS A 749 -18.36 34.72 -26.98
C LYS A 749 -18.71 33.26 -27.09
N ARG A 750 -19.32 32.82 -28.19
CA ARG A 750 -19.69 31.41 -28.47
C ARG A 750 -18.45 30.49 -28.63
N SER A 751 -17.52 30.55 -27.68
CA SER A 751 -16.31 29.75 -27.65
C SER A 751 -16.48 28.60 -26.68
N HIS A 752 -16.08 27.41 -27.09
CA HIS A 752 -16.12 26.20 -26.26
C HIS A 752 -14.89 26.06 -25.35
N ALA A 753 -14.19 27.17 -25.09
CA ALA A 753 -12.98 27.18 -24.28
C ALA A 753 -13.35 27.25 -22.80
N VAL A 754 -12.77 26.37 -22.00
CA VAL A 754 -12.98 26.30 -20.54
C VAL A 754 -11.65 26.60 -19.85
N ALA A 755 -11.68 27.41 -18.80
CA ALA A 755 -10.49 27.75 -18.02
C ALA A 755 -10.64 27.29 -16.57
N ALA A 756 -9.66 26.53 -16.08
CA ALA A 756 -9.52 26.15 -14.69
C ALA A 756 -8.24 26.75 -14.10
N LEU A 757 -8.31 27.23 -12.86
CA LEU A 757 -7.17 27.78 -12.14
C LEU A 757 -7.05 27.06 -10.79
N PHE A 758 -5.87 26.52 -10.51
CA PHE A 758 -5.62 25.67 -9.34
C PHE A 758 -4.30 26.06 -8.66
N GLY A 759 -4.25 26.15 -7.33
CA GLY A 759 -3.01 26.39 -6.59
C GLY A 759 -3.16 27.10 -5.25
N LEU A 760 -2.03 27.31 -4.56
CA LEU A 760 -1.98 28.05 -3.30
C LEU A 760 -2.22 29.54 -3.60
N GLY A 761 -3.43 30.05 -3.35
CA GLY A 761 -3.84 31.43 -3.66
C GLY A 761 -2.82 32.51 -3.24
N GLY A 762 -2.82 33.64 -3.97
CA GLY A 762 -1.86 34.74 -3.76
C GLY A 762 -0.57 34.64 -4.59
N THR A 763 0.61 34.66 -3.95
CA THR A 763 1.93 34.56 -4.61
C THR A 763 2.50 33.13 -4.62
N GLY A 764 1.68 32.12 -4.32
CA GLY A 764 2.08 30.73 -4.33
C GLY A 764 2.14 30.13 -5.74
N PRO A 765 2.66 28.89 -5.88
CA PRO A 765 2.63 28.18 -7.16
C PRO A 765 1.19 27.91 -7.61
N TRP A 766 0.88 28.24 -8.86
CA TRP A 766 -0.41 27.96 -9.49
C TRP A 766 -0.24 27.26 -10.85
N LEU A 767 -1.29 26.57 -11.27
CA LEU A 767 -1.49 25.98 -12.58
C LEU A 767 -2.77 26.54 -13.17
N MET A 768 -2.68 27.15 -14.36
CA MET A 768 -3.84 27.53 -15.16
C MET A 768 -3.96 26.57 -16.33
N VAL A 769 -5.13 25.97 -16.51
CA VAL A 769 -5.45 25.15 -17.67
C VAL A 769 -6.47 25.89 -18.52
N VAL A 770 -6.18 26.04 -19.80
CA VAL A 770 -7.10 26.58 -20.78
C VAL A 770 -7.35 25.51 -21.83
N ASP A 771 -8.51 24.89 -21.73
CA ASP A 771 -8.90 23.79 -22.59
C ASP A 771 -9.62 24.31 -23.84
N ASN A 772 -9.42 23.64 -24.97
CA ASN A 772 -10.12 23.89 -26.24
C ASN A 772 -9.93 25.31 -26.80
N ALA A 773 -8.71 25.85 -26.70
CA ALA A 773 -8.32 27.18 -27.15
C ALA A 773 -8.18 27.29 -28.68
N ASP A 774 -9.26 27.07 -29.42
CA ASP A 774 -9.21 26.97 -30.89
C ASP A 774 -9.43 28.29 -31.63
N ASP A 775 -10.08 29.26 -30.98
CA ASP A 775 -10.44 30.55 -31.56
C ASP A 775 -9.29 31.55 -31.45
N LEU A 776 -8.68 31.88 -32.59
CA LEU A 776 -7.52 32.77 -32.65
C LEU A 776 -7.86 34.22 -32.24
N ASP A 777 -9.05 34.70 -32.60
CA ASP A 777 -9.48 36.07 -32.36
C ASP A 777 -9.93 36.27 -30.91
N LEU A 778 -10.53 35.23 -30.30
CA LEU A 778 -10.79 35.20 -28.86
C LEU A 778 -9.51 35.30 -28.04
N PHE A 779 -8.46 34.59 -28.42
CA PHE A 779 -7.21 34.57 -27.65
C PHE A 779 -6.33 35.78 -27.91
N TYR A 780 -6.17 36.21 -29.17
CA TYR A 780 -5.18 37.21 -29.57
C TYR A 780 -5.77 38.47 -30.21
N GLY A 781 -7.10 38.62 -30.25
CA GLY A 781 -7.75 39.83 -30.76
C GLY A 781 -7.50 41.07 -29.90
N THR A 782 -8.05 42.22 -30.34
CA THR A 782 -7.88 43.53 -29.67
C THR A 782 -8.47 43.57 -28.26
N SER A 783 -9.36 42.64 -27.88
CA SER A 783 -9.84 42.37 -26.51
C SER A 783 -9.50 40.95 -25.99
N GLY A 784 -8.53 40.26 -26.61
CA GLY A 784 -8.32 38.83 -26.40
C GLY A 784 -7.73 38.38 -25.05
N LEU A 785 -7.98 37.12 -24.70
CA LEU A 785 -7.63 36.46 -23.43
C LEU A 785 -6.14 36.50 -23.09
N SER A 786 -5.26 36.60 -24.09
CA SER A 786 -3.80 36.56 -23.88
C SER A 786 -3.27 37.65 -22.94
N ARG A 787 -4.02 38.74 -22.73
CA ARG A 787 -3.66 39.83 -21.81
C ARG A 787 -3.78 39.45 -20.33
N TYR A 788 -4.61 38.45 -20.03
CA TYR A 788 -4.88 37.99 -18.66
C TYR A 788 -4.03 36.77 -18.28
N LEU A 789 -3.34 36.17 -19.26
CA LEU A 789 -2.45 35.03 -19.02
C LEU A 789 -1.22 35.49 -18.23
N PRO A 790 -0.97 34.96 -17.02
CA PRO A 790 0.12 35.46 -16.19
C PRO A 790 1.48 34.95 -16.71
N THR A 791 2.52 35.78 -16.57
CA THR A 791 3.89 35.43 -16.94
C THR A 791 4.81 35.51 -15.72
N CYS A 792 4.72 34.54 -14.81
CA CYS A 792 5.65 34.45 -13.67
C CYS A 792 6.42 33.12 -13.69
N ALA A 793 7.59 33.08 -13.04
CA ALA A 793 8.50 31.94 -13.10
C ALA A 793 8.14 30.77 -12.16
N GLN A 794 7.23 30.98 -11.21
CA GLN A 794 6.89 30.02 -10.15
C GLN A 794 5.60 29.23 -10.44
N SER A 795 5.11 29.23 -11.68
CA SER A 795 3.77 28.73 -12.03
C SER A 795 3.69 28.24 -13.47
N GLN A 796 2.68 27.44 -13.80
CA GLN A 796 2.55 26.77 -15.10
C GLN A 796 1.22 27.11 -15.79
N LEU A 797 1.27 27.18 -17.12
CA LEU A 797 0.09 27.39 -17.98
C LEU A 797 0.04 26.23 -18.97
N LEU A 798 -1.05 25.47 -18.94
CA LEU A 798 -1.36 24.42 -19.91
C LEU A 798 -2.45 24.93 -20.85
N ILE A 799 -2.20 24.89 -22.15
CA ILE A 799 -3.20 25.25 -23.16
C ILE A 799 -3.36 24.04 -24.08
N THR A 800 -4.59 23.56 -24.23
CA THR A 800 -4.93 22.57 -25.26
C THR A 800 -5.58 23.31 -26.43
N THR A 801 -5.19 22.96 -27.65
CA THR A 801 -5.73 23.57 -28.86
C THR A 801 -5.52 22.65 -30.05
N ARG A 802 -6.51 22.59 -30.92
CA ARG A 802 -6.47 22.00 -32.25
C ARG A 802 -6.00 23.02 -33.29
N ASN A 803 -5.92 24.30 -32.94
CA ASN A 803 -5.45 25.37 -33.81
C ASN A 803 -3.95 25.60 -33.67
N LYS A 804 -3.18 25.14 -34.67
CA LYS A 804 -1.72 25.27 -34.70
C LYS A 804 -1.22 26.71 -34.60
N GLN A 805 -2.00 27.70 -35.07
CA GLN A 805 -1.64 29.11 -34.94
C GLN A 805 -1.75 29.61 -33.50
N VAL A 806 -2.76 29.15 -32.74
CA VAL A 806 -2.88 29.44 -31.31
C VAL A 806 -1.71 28.81 -30.55
N ALA A 807 -1.40 27.54 -30.82
CA ALA A 807 -0.28 26.83 -30.20
C ALA A 807 1.06 27.57 -30.38
N ILE A 808 1.40 27.94 -31.62
CA ILE A 808 2.66 28.64 -31.95
C ILE A 808 2.75 30.01 -31.27
N ARG A 809 1.64 30.76 -31.21
CA ARG A 809 1.61 32.07 -30.56
C ARG A 809 1.68 31.95 -29.04
N ALA A 810 1.02 30.95 -28.45
CA ALA A 810 1.02 30.69 -27.02
C ALA A 810 2.40 30.31 -26.49
N THR A 811 3.10 29.45 -27.23
CA THR A 811 4.48 29.06 -26.89
C THR A 811 5.50 30.13 -27.26
N LYS A 812 5.09 31.24 -27.90
CA LYS A 812 5.99 32.28 -28.46
C LYS A 812 7.08 31.65 -29.34
N GLY A 813 6.71 30.64 -30.14
CA GLY A 813 7.62 29.88 -30.99
C GLY A 813 8.50 28.84 -30.29
N ARG A 814 8.23 28.53 -29.00
CA ARG A 814 8.87 27.41 -28.29
C ARG A 814 8.17 26.07 -28.60
N TYR A 815 8.76 24.98 -28.13
CA TYR A 815 8.29 23.61 -28.37
C TYR A 815 6.81 23.43 -27.95
N CYS A 816 5.97 22.97 -28.88
CA CYS A 816 4.61 22.52 -28.61
C CYS A 816 4.63 21.00 -28.50
N ILE A 817 3.91 20.46 -27.52
CA ILE A 817 3.68 19.01 -27.44
C ILE A 817 2.57 18.67 -28.44
N GLU A 818 2.94 18.01 -29.52
CA GLU A 818 1.98 17.47 -30.49
C GLU A 818 1.47 16.13 -29.95
N VAL A 819 0.17 16.05 -29.69
CA VAL A 819 -0.49 14.81 -29.29
C VAL A 819 -1.00 14.12 -30.56
N PRO A 820 -0.40 12.99 -30.99
CA PRO A 820 -0.85 12.28 -32.18
C PRO A 820 -2.24 11.65 -31.95
N ARG A 821 -2.90 11.26 -33.04
CA ARG A 821 -4.10 10.43 -32.94
C ARG A 821 -3.75 9.09 -32.29
N MET A 822 -4.70 8.52 -31.57
CA MET A 822 -4.57 7.19 -30.98
C MET A 822 -4.29 6.16 -32.07
N THR A 823 -3.36 5.26 -31.80
CA THR A 823 -3.03 4.14 -32.69
C THR A 823 -4.07 3.03 -32.57
N GLU A 824 -4.12 2.13 -33.55
CA GLU A 824 -5.01 0.98 -33.52
C GLU A 824 -4.81 0.10 -32.27
N SER A 825 -3.56 -0.12 -31.88
CA SER A 825 -3.22 -0.89 -30.67
C SER A 825 -3.74 -0.21 -29.39
N GLU A 826 -3.58 1.11 -29.28
CA GLU A 826 -4.07 1.87 -28.11
C GLU A 826 -5.60 1.90 -28.05
N ALA A 827 -6.27 1.98 -29.20
CA ALA A 827 -7.73 1.94 -29.27
C ALA A 827 -8.29 0.56 -28.89
N GLN A 828 -7.63 -0.52 -29.33
CA GLN A 828 -7.98 -1.89 -28.94
C GLN A 828 -7.80 -2.11 -27.44
N GLU A 829 -6.69 -1.63 -26.87
CA GLU A 829 -6.40 -1.71 -25.43
C GLU A 829 -7.47 -0.94 -24.63
N LEU A 830 -7.76 0.30 -25.02
CA LEU A 830 -8.77 1.15 -24.37
C LEU A 830 -10.17 0.51 -24.40
N LEU A 831 -10.60 0.01 -25.57
CA LEU A 831 -11.87 -0.71 -25.72
C LEU A 831 -11.89 -1.99 -24.87
N GLY A 832 -10.80 -2.76 -24.90
CA GLY A 832 -10.66 -4.00 -24.15
C GLY A 832 -10.77 -3.80 -22.63
N GLU A 833 -10.11 -2.77 -22.10
CA GLU A 833 -10.19 -2.39 -20.68
C GLU A 833 -11.63 -2.03 -20.27
N HIS A 834 -12.34 -1.22 -21.08
CA HIS A 834 -13.67 -0.72 -20.72
C HIS A 834 -14.77 -1.78 -20.89
N LEU A 835 -14.60 -2.70 -21.84
CA LEU A 835 -15.55 -3.79 -22.09
C LEU A 835 -15.45 -4.94 -21.07
N GLY A 836 -14.28 -5.17 -20.45
CA GLY A 836 -14.14 -6.07 -19.29
C GLY A 836 -14.41 -7.57 -19.54
N PHE A 837 -14.60 -8.00 -20.79
CA PHE A 837 -14.89 -9.41 -21.10
C PHE A 837 -13.64 -10.29 -21.20
N LEU A 838 -13.77 -11.55 -20.79
CA LEU A 838 -12.84 -12.63 -21.11
C LEU A 838 -12.82 -12.85 -22.64
N ARG A 839 -11.84 -12.22 -23.31
CA ARG A 839 -11.48 -12.35 -24.75
C ARG A 839 -12.53 -11.84 -25.76
N PRO A 840 -12.59 -10.53 -26.03
CA PRO A 840 -13.21 -10.03 -27.26
C PRO A 840 -12.47 -10.52 -28.51
N ASP A 841 -13.18 -10.72 -29.63
CA ASP A 841 -12.56 -11.02 -30.93
C ASP A 841 -11.76 -9.81 -31.41
N PHE A 842 -10.47 -10.02 -31.71
CA PHE A 842 -9.57 -8.95 -32.16
C PHE A 842 -10.05 -8.31 -33.48
N ALA A 843 -10.76 -9.05 -34.32
CA ALA A 843 -11.29 -8.52 -35.58
C ALA A 843 -12.41 -7.49 -35.35
N ASP A 844 -13.28 -7.75 -34.38
CA ASP A 844 -14.41 -6.87 -34.03
C ASP A 844 -13.93 -5.59 -33.36
N LEU A 845 -12.94 -5.68 -32.45
CA LEU A 845 -12.32 -4.51 -31.82
C LEU A 845 -11.65 -3.59 -32.84
N SER A 846 -10.92 -4.17 -33.81
CA SER A 846 -10.26 -3.41 -34.87
C SER A 846 -11.27 -2.69 -35.75
N THR A 847 -12.36 -3.39 -36.11
CA THR A 847 -13.44 -2.84 -36.92
C THR A 847 -14.17 -1.71 -36.20
N LEU A 848 -14.45 -1.88 -34.91
CA LEU A 848 -15.04 -0.84 -34.07
C LEU A 848 -14.12 0.37 -33.93
N ALA A 849 -12.85 0.16 -33.61
CA ALA A 849 -11.87 1.23 -33.47
C ALA A 849 -11.72 2.06 -34.76
N LEU A 850 -11.65 1.37 -35.91
CA LEU A 850 -11.59 2.00 -37.22
C LEU A 850 -12.85 2.81 -37.53
N LYS A 851 -14.04 2.25 -37.26
CA LYS A 851 -15.33 2.90 -37.53
C LYS A 851 -15.55 4.14 -36.65
N LEU A 852 -14.93 4.16 -35.46
CA LEU A 852 -14.95 5.27 -34.51
C LEU A 852 -13.72 6.19 -34.63
N GLU A 853 -12.99 6.09 -35.75
CA GLU A 853 -11.81 6.91 -36.11
C GLU A 853 -10.70 6.97 -35.04
N TYR A 854 -10.61 5.95 -34.17
CA TYR A 854 -9.64 5.91 -33.07
C TYR A 854 -9.77 7.09 -32.11
N LEU A 855 -10.98 7.65 -31.94
CA LEU A 855 -11.21 8.79 -31.06
C LEU A 855 -11.49 8.30 -29.61
N PRO A 856 -10.61 8.59 -28.63
CA PRO A 856 -10.65 7.95 -27.31
C PRO A 856 -12.01 8.06 -26.60
N LEU A 857 -12.60 9.25 -26.61
CA LEU A 857 -13.87 9.53 -25.93
C LEU A 857 -15.03 8.75 -26.56
N ILE A 858 -15.01 8.60 -27.89
CA ILE A 858 -16.01 7.85 -28.64
C ILE A 858 -15.89 6.35 -28.39
N LEU A 859 -14.65 5.85 -28.31
CA LEU A 859 -14.37 4.44 -28.01
C LEU A 859 -14.87 4.07 -26.60
N VAL A 860 -14.61 4.93 -25.61
CA VAL A 860 -15.08 4.73 -24.24
C VAL A 860 -16.61 4.76 -24.18
N GLN A 861 -17.26 5.70 -24.87
CA GLN A 861 -18.73 5.75 -24.95
C GLN A 861 -19.31 4.48 -25.57
N ALA A 862 -18.75 4.03 -26.70
CA ALA A 862 -19.17 2.80 -27.34
C ALA A 862 -19.02 1.60 -26.39
N ALA A 863 -17.90 1.49 -25.67
CA ALA A 863 -17.68 0.44 -24.69
C ALA A 863 -18.69 0.49 -23.52
N SER A 864 -19.00 1.69 -23.01
CA SER A 864 -20.02 1.86 -21.97
C SER A 864 -21.41 1.47 -22.47
N PHE A 865 -21.81 1.92 -23.66
CA PHE A 865 -23.10 1.55 -24.25
C PHE A 865 -23.22 0.03 -24.45
N ILE A 866 -22.17 -0.61 -24.98
CA ILE A 866 -22.12 -2.07 -25.17
C ILE A 866 -22.33 -2.79 -23.84
N LYS A 867 -21.68 -2.30 -22.77
CA LYS A 867 -21.74 -2.88 -21.43
C LYS A 867 -23.09 -2.66 -20.74
N GLU A 868 -23.63 -1.45 -20.79
CA GLU A 868 -24.92 -1.10 -20.19
C GLU A 868 -26.07 -1.86 -20.84
N ASN A 869 -26.03 -1.99 -22.17
CA ASN A 869 -27.06 -2.70 -22.92
C ASN A 869 -26.80 -4.22 -23.01
N SER A 870 -25.67 -4.71 -22.46
CA SER A 870 -25.29 -6.13 -22.48
C SER A 870 -25.31 -6.76 -23.88
N ILE A 871 -24.85 -6.02 -24.89
CA ILE A 871 -24.76 -6.48 -26.28
C ILE A 871 -23.31 -6.84 -26.65
N SER A 872 -23.12 -7.56 -27.75
CA SER A 872 -21.79 -7.85 -28.31
C SER A 872 -21.26 -6.69 -29.17
N ILE A 873 -19.94 -6.67 -29.43
CA ILE A 873 -19.34 -5.69 -30.35
C ILE A 873 -19.94 -5.83 -31.75
N SER A 874 -20.14 -7.06 -32.23
CA SER A 874 -20.83 -7.36 -33.49
C SER A 874 -22.25 -6.77 -33.53
N GLU A 875 -23.04 -6.90 -32.46
CA GLU A 875 -24.38 -6.29 -32.37
C GLU A 875 -24.32 -4.76 -32.38
N TYR A 876 -23.36 -4.17 -31.68
CA TYR A 876 -23.15 -2.72 -31.72
C TYR A 876 -22.72 -2.22 -33.11
N LEU A 877 -21.81 -2.95 -33.78
CA LEU A 877 -21.40 -2.64 -35.15
C LEU A 877 -22.58 -2.68 -36.14
N ASN A 878 -23.54 -3.58 -35.94
CA ASN A 878 -24.79 -3.65 -36.70
C ASN A 878 -25.71 -2.46 -36.39
N LEU A 879 -25.80 -2.02 -35.13
CA LEU A 879 -26.53 -0.80 -34.78
C LEU A 879 -25.92 0.44 -35.48
N LEU A 880 -24.61 0.44 -35.69
CA LEU A 880 -23.87 1.48 -36.41
C LEU A 880 -24.01 1.43 -37.95
N GLU A 881 -24.81 0.54 -38.56
CA GLU A 881 -24.85 0.36 -40.03
C GLU A 881 -25.43 1.55 -40.84
N THR A 882 -26.04 2.55 -40.19
CA THR A 882 -26.48 3.78 -40.86
C THR A 882 -26.00 5.03 -40.11
N ASP A 883 -25.60 6.08 -40.84
CA ASP A 883 -25.08 7.34 -40.27
C ASP A 883 -26.11 8.04 -39.35
N GLU A 884 -27.41 7.86 -39.60
CA GLU A 884 -28.48 8.40 -38.74
C GLU A 884 -28.55 7.70 -37.36
N ASN A 885 -28.29 6.39 -37.29
CA ASN A 885 -28.24 5.64 -36.04
C ASN A 885 -26.97 5.95 -35.23
N LEU A 886 -25.84 6.17 -35.91
CA LEU A 886 -24.57 6.53 -35.27
C LEU A 886 -24.70 7.82 -34.46
N ILE A 887 -25.32 8.87 -35.03
CA ILE A 887 -25.53 10.14 -34.32
C ILE A 887 -26.42 9.93 -33.09
N GLN A 888 -27.50 9.15 -33.20
CA GLN A 888 -28.36 8.83 -32.05
C GLN A 888 -27.62 8.08 -30.94
N LEU A 889 -26.84 7.06 -31.30
CA LEU A 889 -26.06 6.25 -30.36
C LEU A 889 -24.94 7.04 -29.67
N LEU A 890 -24.39 8.06 -30.34
CA LEU A 890 -23.37 8.96 -29.77
C LEU A 890 -23.98 10.12 -28.97
N ASP A 891 -25.26 10.43 -29.16
CA ASP A 891 -26.00 11.44 -28.40
C ASP A 891 -26.56 10.88 -27.09
N GLU A 892 -26.47 9.57 -26.85
CA GLU A 892 -26.84 8.97 -25.57
C GLU A 892 -25.87 9.36 -24.45
N ASP A 893 -26.44 9.78 -23.32
CA ASP A 893 -25.68 10.16 -22.13
C ASP A 893 -25.06 8.93 -21.46
N PHE A 894 -23.82 9.08 -20.98
CA PHE A 894 -23.09 8.04 -20.24
C PHE A 894 -22.23 8.69 -19.15
N GLU A 895 -22.19 8.07 -17.96
CA GLU A 895 -21.41 8.54 -16.82
C GLU A 895 -19.98 7.97 -16.87
N THR A 896 -18.98 8.85 -16.82
CA THR A 896 -17.56 8.48 -16.67
C THR A 896 -16.84 9.45 -15.75
N ASP A 897 -15.91 8.92 -14.94
CA ASP A 897 -15.06 9.72 -14.06
C ASP A 897 -14.29 10.81 -14.84
N GLY A 898 -14.41 12.06 -14.40
CA GLY A 898 -13.72 13.22 -14.98
C GLY A 898 -14.49 14.01 -16.04
N ARG A 899 -15.73 13.63 -16.39
CA ARG A 899 -16.60 14.40 -17.30
C ARG A 899 -17.39 15.47 -16.54
N ASP A 900 -17.54 16.65 -17.16
CA ASP A 900 -18.40 17.73 -16.66
C ASP A 900 -19.89 17.35 -16.80
N PRO A 901 -20.69 17.33 -15.71
CA PRO A 901 -22.12 17.02 -15.74
C PRO A 901 -22.94 17.95 -16.66
N ASP A 902 -22.49 19.18 -16.88
CA ASP A 902 -23.21 20.16 -17.72
C ASP A 902 -22.87 20.02 -19.23
N SER A 903 -21.94 19.13 -19.57
CA SER A 903 -21.48 18.87 -20.95
C SER A 903 -22.31 17.79 -21.65
N LEU A 904 -23.61 18.06 -21.77
CA LEU A 904 -24.54 17.29 -22.60
C LEU A 904 -24.09 17.39 -24.09
N GLN A 905 -23.98 16.23 -24.75
CA GLN A 905 -23.68 16.07 -26.20
C GLN A 905 -22.23 16.38 -26.67
N ALA A 906 -21.22 16.26 -25.80
CA ALA A 906 -19.82 16.55 -26.16
C ALA A 906 -19.29 15.68 -27.32
N VAL A 907 -19.73 14.42 -27.41
CA VAL A 907 -19.23 13.45 -28.38
C VAL A 907 -19.81 13.69 -29.77
N THR A 908 -21.13 13.84 -29.88
CA THR A 908 -21.83 14.25 -31.09
C THR A 908 -21.25 15.54 -31.64
N LYS A 909 -21.03 16.55 -30.78
CA LYS A 909 -20.42 17.84 -31.15
C LYS A 909 -18.97 17.69 -31.63
N THR A 910 -18.18 16.82 -31.00
CA THR A 910 -16.79 16.55 -31.42
C THR A 910 -16.76 15.88 -32.80
N TRP A 911 -17.73 14.99 -33.06
CA TRP A 911 -17.85 14.28 -34.34
C TRP A 911 -18.34 15.21 -35.47
N THR A 912 -19.34 16.07 -35.23
CA THR A 912 -19.82 17.05 -36.24
C THR A 912 -18.70 18.00 -36.69
N ILE A 913 -17.85 18.45 -35.76
CA ILE A 913 -16.71 19.34 -36.07
C ILE A 913 -15.66 18.65 -36.96
N SER A 914 -15.50 17.33 -36.83
CA SER A 914 -14.60 16.55 -37.69
C SER A 914 -15.15 16.46 -39.12
N PHE A 915 -16.47 16.37 -39.30
CA PHE A 915 -17.11 16.29 -40.62
C PHE A 915 -17.22 17.64 -41.34
N ASP A 916 -17.57 18.72 -40.64
CA ASP A 916 -17.65 20.08 -41.22
C ASP A 916 -16.30 20.57 -41.80
N LYS A 917 -15.18 19.98 -41.36
CA LYS A 917 -13.84 20.25 -41.92
C LYS A 917 -13.49 19.43 -43.16
N SER A 918 -14.19 18.33 -43.43
CA SER A 918 -14.01 17.51 -44.64
C SER A 918 -14.62 18.21 -45.86
N ASP A 919 -15.80 18.80 -45.70
CA ASP A 919 -16.52 19.46 -46.79
C ASP A 919 -15.86 20.78 -47.23
N ALA A 920 -15.05 21.39 -46.37
CA ALA A 920 -14.26 22.59 -46.68
C ALA A 920 -13.00 22.31 -47.55
N LYS A 921 -12.71 21.06 -47.91
CA LYS A 921 -11.61 20.69 -48.83
C LYS A 921 -12.06 20.28 -50.23
N THR A 922 -13.35 20.43 -50.54
CA THR A 922 -13.89 20.32 -51.90
C THR A 922 -14.60 21.62 -52.30
N ASN A 923 -13.80 22.68 -52.45
CA ASN A 923 -13.98 23.74 -53.46
C ASN A 923 -12.70 24.55 -53.63
#